data_AF-A0A3N5QIQ3-F1
#
_entry.id   AF-A0A3N5QIQ3-F1
#
_cell.length_a   1.000
_cell.length_b   1.000
_cell.length_c   1.000
_cell.angle_alpha   90.00
_cell.angle_beta   90.00
_cell.angle_gamma   90.00
#
_symmetry.space_group_name_H-M   'P 1'
#
loop_
_entity.id
_entity.type
_entity.pdbx_description
1 polymer ?
#
loop_
_entity_poly.entity_id
_entity_poly.type
_entity_poly.pdbx_seq_one_letter_code
_entity_poly.pdbx_strand_id
1 'polypeptide(L)'
;QWNPAKIYDWLKCNIQSEWYWGVQKGAEETLRQKSGNDADQACLFVALLRASGYPSRYVRGTMEFFPNLAKAKELIGIENEQDLLSFFRKAGIPAKTVIAGGKIQNIQIEHIWVESQIPYANYRGAVIDTHGKTWLGLDTHIKNAGYKIKTSKPWPETLDIRNIRDQYLAQNQTQDPIGFLQGYINAWLDQNQPGTTYQDLLETRTLVPDIMKIVPASMQISQIAITHEYADLPDELIHQIRFKAYRGQEIFFNTVLPAWKLSNNKVTLTYEPETIEDQGIINSFGGLDNTPAYLVRLRPVIKVNGERVIIGEAGLPMGSEYVLDLELVSPNGTEKISNTQIMGNLVILGIVSQQAITPQELPSEEQDAEYLLHKEAMHYIDRWNRAEEELGSLLKLAVLRPIPTLVTLGGVIEVDFLLNQPHRFNFKGIFMDADLRAVELVPDSSPLSPNSSFILDPSSFMRLSSLHGSVLEHKVIEEDFGIECISTAKLFGFLNSQPANPQPINITRTNIATILPTLAQPQNIKDAITNAVNQGFTVRVPQTELTYEDWTGTGYIVERLKTGEAGYMLSGQIAGGMTALSGSKWTGDYWIKVSNPFLPIIPNPFPSAAYTIKKIKANDFQHGVVGKKLKNKLQVMVRDKNEKPVLLAKVIFTIRAGGGKFSNGGQTYTAYTW
;
A
#
# COMPACT_ATOMS: atom_id res chain seq x y z
N GLN A 1 -23.06 -6.20 32.22
CA GLN A 1 -22.06 -7.21 32.66
C GLN A 1 -21.51 -7.91 31.44
N TRP A 2 -20.19 -7.94 31.29
CA TRP A 2 -19.51 -8.63 30.20
C TRP A 2 -19.51 -10.15 30.43
N ASN A 3 -19.96 -10.92 29.43
CA ASN A 3 -20.17 -12.36 29.52
C ASN A 3 -19.19 -13.07 28.55
N PRO A 4 -18.30 -13.96 29.03
CA PRO A 4 -17.32 -14.66 28.22
C PRO A 4 -17.92 -15.43 27.04
N ALA A 5 -19.11 -16.03 27.19
CA ALA A 5 -19.77 -16.71 26.08
C ALA A 5 -20.27 -15.75 25.00
N LYS A 6 -20.76 -14.56 25.39
CA LYS A 6 -21.14 -13.53 24.39
C LYS A 6 -19.92 -13.02 23.63
N ILE A 7 -18.79 -12.86 24.31
CA ILE A 7 -17.51 -12.49 23.68
C ILE A 7 -17.10 -13.61 22.71
N TYR A 8 -17.02 -14.85 23.19
CA TYR A 8 -16.67 -16.02 22.39
C TYR A 8 -17.54 -16.18 21.14
N ASP A 9 -18.87 -16.19 21.30
CA ASP A 9 -19.83 -16.30 20.19
C ASP A 9 -19.66 -15.13 19.21
N TRP A 10 -19.45 -13.92 19.72
CA TRP A 10 -19.28 -12.74 18.86
C TRP A 10 -18.02 -12.87 18.01
N LEU A 11 -16.85 -13.21 18.58
CA LEU A 11 -15.64 -13.41 17.77
C LEU A 11 -15.83 -14.54 16.77
N LYS A 12 -16.37 -15.68 17.20
CA LYS A 12 -16.54 -16.86 16.35
C LYS A 12 -17.42 -16.56 15.14
N CYS A 13 -18.48 -15.76 15.31
CA CYS A 13 -19.46 -15.45 14.27
C CYS A 13 -19.13 -14.22 13.42
N ASN A 14 -18.31 -13.28 13.93
CA ASN A 14 -18.09 -11.99 13.26
C ASN A 14 -16.66 -11.80 12.74
N ILE A 15 -15.71 -12.63 13.18
CA ILE A 15 -14.31 -12.54 12.74
C ILE A 15 -13.99 -13.73 11.85
N GLN A 16 -13.65 -13.49 10.58
CA GLN A 16 -13.27 -14.53 9.62
C GLN A 16 -11.85 -15.02 9.87
N SER A 17 -11.59 -16.30 9.55
CA SER A 17 -10.25 -16.87 9.67
C SER A 17 -9.43 -16.65 8.42
N GLU A 18 -8.21 -16.19 8.65
CA GLU A 18 -7.17 -16.08 7.63
C GLU A 18 -5.99 -16.98 8.00
N TRP A 19 -5.08 -17.21 7.05
CA TRP A 19 -3.97 -18.14 7.22
C TRP A 19 -2.65 -17.44 6.91
N TYR A 20 -1.92 -17.11 7.95
CA TYR A 20 -0.52 -16.68 7.98
C TYR A 20 0.03 -16.97 9.37
N TRP A 21 1.34 -16.92 9.55
CA TRP A 21 1.98 -17.21 10.84
C TRP A 21 2.41 -15.95 11.59
N GLY A 22 2.10 -15.88 12.89
CA GLY A 22 2.42 -14.75 13.76
C GLY A 22 1.42 -13.58 13.69
N VAL A 23 1.63 -12.56 14.50
CA VAL A 23 0.77 -11.37 14.65
C VAL A 23 1.13 -10.35 13.57
N GLN A 24 0.22 -10.13 12.62
CA GLN A 24 0.31 -9.02 11.68
C GLN A 24 -0.60 -7.86 12.09
N LYS A 25 -1.80 -8.16 12.58
CA LYS A 25 -2.88 -7.20 12.83
C LYS A 25 -3.01 -6.80 14.29
N GLY A 26 -2.70 -7.70 15.22
CA GLY A 26 -3.04 -7.49 16.63
C GLY A 26 -4.54 -7.29 16.85
N ALA A 27 -4.95 -6.91 18.07
CA ALA A 27 -6.36 -6.86 18.44
C ALA A 27 -7.20 -5.85 17.63
N GLU A 28 -6.67 -4.64 17.43
CA GLU A 28 -7.42 -3.52 16.83
C GLU A 28 -7.68 -3.75 15.34
N GLU A 29 -6.67 -4.11 14.55
CA GLU A 29 -6.85 -4.34 13.12
C GLU A 29 -7.67 -5.61 12.86
N THR A 30 -7.57 -6.65 13.68
CA THR A 30 -8.48 -7.81 13.58
C THR A 30 -9.93 -7.41 13.79
N LEU A 31 -10.19 -6.51 14.74
CA LEU A 31 -11.53 -5.99 14.99
C LEU A 31 -12.03 -5.15 13.81
N ARG A 32 -11.20 -4.23 13.30
CA ARG A 32 -11.57 -3.34 12.20
C ARG A 32 -11.79 -4.09 10.88
N GLN A 33 -10.90 -5.02 10.54
CA GLN A 33 -10.96 -5.84 9.32
C GLN A 33 -12.00 -6.98 9.42
N LYS A 34 -12.44 -7.33 10.65
CA LYS A 34 -13.30 -8.47 10.93
C LYS A 34 -12.72 -9.80 10.42
N SER A 35 -11.40 -9.92 10.44
CA SER A 35 -10.68 -11.13 10.05
C SER A 35 -9.28 -11.18 10.67
N GLY A 36 -8.76 -12.38 10.91
CA GLY A 36 -7.40 -12.58 11.39
C GLY A 36 -7.00 -14.06 11.45
N ASN A 37 -5.71 -14.34 11.57
CA ASN A 37 -5.22 -15.69 11.88
C ASN A 37 -5.46 -16.06 13.35
N ASP A 38 -4.93 -17.20 13.77
CA ASP A 38 -4.98 -17.71 15.13
C ASP A 38 -4.39 -16.73 16.16
N ALA A 39 -3.20 -16.20 15.89
CA ALA A 39 -2.49 -15.25 16.75
C ALA A 39 -3.24 -13.91 16.90
N ASP A 40 -3.72 -13.36 15.79
CA ASP A 40 -4.43 -12.09 15.71
C ASP A 40 -5.83 -12.18 16.35
N GLN A 41 -6.56 -13.27 16.11
CA GLN A 41 -7.80 -13.55 16.82
C GLN A 41 -7.58 -13.76 18.32
N ALA A 42 -6.51 -14.47 18.71
CA ALA A 42 -6.13 -14.60 20.12
C ALA A 42 -5.82 -13.23 20.75
N CYS A 43 -5.16 -12.31 20.03
CA CYS A 43 -4.92 -10.95 20.50
C CYS A 43 -6.21 -10.20 20.78
N LEU A 44 -7.16 -10.20 19.84
CA LEU A 44 -8.47 -9.59 20.03
C LEU A 44 -9.22 -10.23 21.20
N PHE A 45 -9.16 -11.56 21.32
CA PHE A 45 -9.90 -12.27 22.34
C PHE A 45 -9.36 -12.01 23.75
N VAL A 46 -8.02 -12.07 23.93
CA VAL A 46 -7.35 -11.71 25.18
C VAL A 46 -7.65 -10.26 25.56
N ALA A 47 -7.60 -9.33 24.61
CA ALA A 47 -7.90 -7.92 24.87
C ALA A 47 -9.34 -7.73 25.41
N LEU A 48 -10.33 -8.33 24.76
CA LEU A 48 -11.74 -8.25 25.18
C LEU A 48 -12.00 -8.92 26.53
N LEU A 49 -11.40 -10.09 26.78
CA LEU A 49 -11.54 -10.80 28.05
C LEU A 49 -10.88 -10.05 29.22
N ARG A 50 -9.65 -9.56 29.03
CA ARG A 50 -8.93 -8.77 30.04
C ARG A 50 -9.65 -7.46 30.35
N ALA A 51 -10.12 -6.74 29.32
CA ALA A 51 -10.94 -5.54 29.50
C ALA A 51 -12.27 -5.83 30.23
N SER A 52 -12.76 -7.06 30.13
CA SER A 52 -13.95 -7.56 30.83
C SER A 52 -13.68 -8.10 32.24
N GLY A 53 -12.43 -8.05 32.72
CA GLY A 53 -12.03 -8.50 34.06
C GLY A 53 -11.72 -10.00 34.18
N TYR A 54 -11.57 -10.71 33.06
CA TYR A 54 -11.20 -12.13 33.06
C TYR A 54 -9.69 -12.29 32.80
N PRO A 55 -8.91 -12.79 33.78
CA PRO A 55 -7.50 -13.11 33.57
C PRO A 55 -7.37 -14.08 32.40
N SER A 56 -6.55 -13.71 31.42
CA SER A 56 -6.39 -14.48 30.18
C SER A 56 -4.93 -14.50 29.75
N ARG A 57 -4.48 -15.59 29.14
CA ARG A 57 -3.12 -15.80 28.64
C ARG A 57 -3.15 -16.44 27.26
N TYR A 58 -2.08 -16.25 26.50
CA TYR A 58 -1.88 -16.92 25.22
C TYR A 58 -1.25 -18.29 25.45
N VAL A 59 -1.60 -19.26 24.63
CA VAL A 59 -0.99 -20.59 24.61
C VAL A 59 -0.55 -20.90 23.20
N ARG A 60 0.70 -21.32 23.03
CA ARG A 60 1.24 -21.82 21.77
C ARG A 60 1.46 -23.32 21.89
N GLY A 61 1.08 -24.05 20.86
CA GLY A 61 1.26 -25.48 20.84
C GLY A 61 1.08 -26.07 19.45
N THR A 62 1.13 -27.40 19.40
CA THR A 62 0.84 -28.15 18.18
C THR A 62 -0.56 -28.72 18.29
N MET A 63 -1.34 -28.53 17.22
CA MET A 63 -2.68 -29.08 17.10
C MET A 63 -2.82 -29.98 15.87
N GLU A 64 -3.85 -30.81 15.92
CA GLU A 64 -4.41 -31.56 14.81
C GLU A 64 -5.86 -31.16 14.58
N PHE A 65 -6.32 -31.26 13.33
CA PHE A 65 -7.71 -31.00 12.99
C PHE A 65 -8.63 -32.08 13.58
N PHE A 66 -9.75 -31.66 14.16
CA PHE A 66 -10.74 -32.54 14.77
C PHE A 66 -12.06 -32.55 13.96
N PRO A 67 -12.69 -33.72 13.73
CA PRO A 67 -12.26 -35.06 14.16
C PRO A 67 -11.09 -35.63 13.33
N ASN A 68 -10.77 -35.04 12.18
CA ASN A 68 -9.68 -35.45 11.29
C ASN A 68 -9.39 -34.36 10.24
N LEU A 69 -8.51 -34.67 9.27
CA LEU A 69 -8.09 -33.76 8.21
C LEU A 69 -9.23 -33.20 7.34
N ALA A 70 -10.38 -33.88 7.26
CA ALA A 70 -11.51 -33.37 6.48
C ALA A 70 -11.98 -32.00 6.97
N LYS A 71 -11.80 -31.69 8.26
CA LYS A 71 -12.10 -30.36 8.80
C LYS A 71 -11.19 -29.28 8.19
N ALA A 72 -9.91 -29.57 7.96
CA ALA A 72 -9.00 -28.64 7.27
C ALA A 72 -9.43 -28.43 5.82
N LYS A 73 -9.79 -29.52 5.12
CA LYS A 73 -10.29 -29.46 3.74
C LYS A 73 -11.56 -28.62 3.65
N GLU A 74 -12.50 -28.76 4.58
CA GLU A 74 -13.71 -27.94 4.65
C GLU A 74 -13.42 -26.45 4.89
N LEU A 75 -12.47 -26.14 5.78
CA LEU A 75 -12.12 -24.75 6.13
C LEU A 75 -11.33 -24.03 5.03
N ILE A 76 -10.41 -24.75 4.39
CA ILE A 76 -9.45 -24.19 3.43
C ILE A 76 -9.90 -24.43 1.98
N GLY A 77 -10.82 -25.39 1.76
CA GLY A 77 -11.34 -25.81 0.47
C GLY A 77 -10.25 -26.22 -0.51
N ILE A 78 -9.28 -26.99 -0.02
CA ILE A 78 -8.27 -27.69 -0.82
C ILE A 78 -8.41 -29.18 -0.52
N GLU A 79 -8.70 -29.97 -1.55
CA GLU A 79 -9.00 -31.39 -1.37
C GLU A 79 -7.77 -32.29 -1.29
N ASN A 80 -6.69 -31.96 -2.02
CA ASN A 80 -5.46 -32.77 -2.02
C ASN A 80 -4.63 -32.54 -0.75
N GLU A 81 -4.20 -33.61 -0.10
CA GLU A 81 -3.47 -33.51 1.18
C GLU A 81 -2.07 -32.89 1.05
N GLN A 82 -1.40 -33.04 -0.10
CA GLN A 82 -0.09 -32.43 -0.34
C GLN A 82 -0.22 -30.93 -0.62
N ASP A 83 -1.22 -30.54 -1.39
CA ASP A 83 -1.51 -29.12 -1.64
C ASP A 83 -1.94 -28.43 -0.34
N LEU A 84 -2.69 -29.12 0.52
CA LEU A 84 -3.04 -28.61 1.85
C LEU A 84 -1.80 -28.43 2.76
N LEU A 85 -0.82 -29.35 2.70
CA LEU A 85 0.46 -29.15 3.39
C LEU A 85 1.25 -27.96 2.79
N SER A 86 1.24 -27.83 1.46
CA SER A 86 1.86 -26.71 0.73
C SER A 86 1.24 -25.38 1.15
N PHE A 87 -0.08 -25.34 1.32
CA PHE A 87 -0.83 -24.18 1.80
C PHE A 87 -0.33 -23.70 3.16
N PHE A 88 -0.23 -24.57 4.17
CA PHE A 88 0.30 -24.15 5.47
C PHE A 88 1.74 -23.64 5.38
N ARG A 89 2.60 -24.32 4.60
CA ARG A 89 4.00 -23.90 4.41
C ARG A 89 4.11 -22.54 3.74
N LYS A 90 3.29 -22.28 2.72
CA LYS A 90 3.24 -21.00 2.00
C LYS A 90 2.62 -19.87 2.81
N ALA A 91 1.68 -20.20 3.70
CA ALA A 91 1.19 -19.29 4.73
C ALA A 91 2.26 -19.01 5.80
N GLY A 92 3.38 -19.74 5.77
CA GLY A 92 4.45 -19.64 6.76
C GLY A 92 4.16 -20.35 8.08
N ILE A 93 3.10 -21.16 8.15
CA ILE A 93 2.69 -21.89 9.35
C ILE A 93 3.54 -23.16 9.48
N PRO A 94 4.25 -23.36 10.60
CA PRO A 94 4.99 -24.60 10.85
C PRO A 94 4.05 -25.81 10.79
N ALA A 95 4.28 -26.71 9.82
CA ALA A 95 3.38 -27.83 9.54
C ALA A 95 4.10 -29.13 9.16
N LYS A 96 3.59 -30.27 9.64
CA LYS A 96 4.05 -31.61 9.27
C LYS A 96 2.90 -32.61 9.14
N THR A 97 3.09 -33.64 8.32
CA THR A 97 2.08 -34.68 8.10
C THR A 97 2.06 -35.71 9.21
N VAL A 98 0.88 -36.25 9.50
CA VAL A 98 0.67 -37.41 10.35
C VAL A 98 0.31 -38.58 9.45
N ILE A 99 1.20 -39.56 9.36
CA ILE A 99 1.05 -40.70 8.46
C ILE A 99 0.63 -41.93 9.28
N ALA A 100 -0.48 -42.55 8.91
CA ALA A 100 -0.86 -43.87 9.41
C ALA A 100 -1.43 -44.72 8.27
N GLY A 101 -1.03 -46.00 8.22
CA GLY A 101 -1.44 -46.91 7.15
C GLY A 101 -0.97 -46.46 5.75
N GLY A 102 0.16 -45.76 5.67
CA GLY A 102 0.73 -45.28 4.39
C GLY A 102 0.01 -44.09 3.76
N LYS A 103 -0.95 -43.47 4.47
CA LYS A 103 -1.69 -42.28 4.01
C LYS A 103 -1.56 -41.13 5.02
N ILE A 104 -1.71 -39.90 4.53
CA ILE A 104 -1.82 -38.73 5.40
C ILE A 104 -3.19 -38.79 6.09
N GLN A 105 -3.19 -38.99 7.41
CA GLN A 105 -4.42 -39.02 8.21
C GLN A 105 -4.78 -37.64 8.77
N ASN A 106 -3.75 -36.84 9.06
CA ASN A 106 -3.89 -35.50 9.60
C ASN A 106 -2.66 -34.65 9.28
N ILE A 107 -2.74 -33.37 9.60
CA ILE A 107 -1.62 -32.44 9.57
C ILE A 107 -1.51 -31.81 10.95
N GLN A 108 -0.29 -31.82 11.50
CA GLN A 108 0.06 -31.10 12.71
C GLN A 108 0.54 -29.70 12.32
N ILE A 109 -0.11 -28.68 12.87
CA ILE A 109 0.30 -27.28 12.72
C ILE A 109 0.63 -26.67 14.07
N GLU A 110 1.58 -25.74 14.10
CA GLU A 110 1.66 -24.81 15.23
C GLU A 110 0.47 -23.85 15.21
N HIS A 111 -0.05 -23.57 16.40
CA HIS A 111 -1.27 -22.80 16.59
C HIS A 111 -1.26 -22.06 17.92
N ILE A 112 -1.89 -20.89 17.94
CA ILE A 112 -2.04 -20.02 19.11
C ILE A 112 -3.52 -19.92 19.50
N TRP A 113 -3.81 -20.20 20.77
CA TRP A 113 -5.14 -20.04 21.34
C TRP A 113 -5.08 -19.31 22.68
N VAL A 114 -6.25 -19.14 23.31
CA VAL A 114 -6.40 -18.40 24.57
C VAL A 114 -6.77 -19.35 25.69
N GLU A 115 -6.19 -19.15 26.86
CA GLU A 115 -6.74 -19.67 28.10
C GLU A 115 -7.25 -18.52 28.96
N SER A 116 -8.46 -18.67 29.51
CA SER A 116 -9.06 -17.66 30.38
C SER A 116 -9.60 -18.28 31.66
N GLN A 117 -9.40 -17.60 32.78
CA GLN A 117 -9.95 -17.99 34.07
C GLN A 117 -11.38 -17.46 34.21
N ILE A 118 -12.35 -18.33 33.94
CA ILE A 118 -13.78 -17.99 33.94
C ILE A 118 -14.57 -18.83 34.97
N PRO A 119 -15.66 -18.30 35.55
CA PRO A 119 -16.53 -19.09 36.41
C PRO A 119 -17.30 -20.14 35.58
N TYR A 120 -16.93 -21.40 35.75
CA TYR A 120 -17.41 -22.49 34.88
C TYR A 120 -18.04 -23.64 35.68
N ALA A 121 -17.78 -23.77 36.98
CA ALA A 121 -18.23 -24.91 37.79
C ALA A 121 -19.75 -25.14 37.77
N ASN A 122 -20.56 -24.07 37.68
CA ASN A 122 -22.03 -24.14 37.60
C ASN A 122 -22.57 -23.63 36.25
N TYR A 123 -21.72 -23.51 35.24
CA TYR A 123 -22.05 -22.82 34.00
C TYR A 123 -22.93 -23.68 33.07
N ARG A 124 -24.20 -23.28 32.90
CA ARG A 124 -25.15 -23.84 31.92
C ARG A 124 -25.78 -22.76 31.04
N GLY A 125 -25.03 -21.72 30.68
CA GLY A 125 -25.53 -20.61 29.86
C GLY A 125 -26.42 -19.59 30.60
N ALA A 126 -26.53 -19.65 31.93
CA ALA A 126 -27.24 -18.68 32.77
C ALA A 126 -26.40 -18.31 34.02
N VAL A 127 -26.72 -17.15 34.61
CA VAL A 127 -26.07 -16.41 35.73
C VAL A 127 -24.70 -16.95 36.16
N ILE A 128 -23.66 -16.19 35.78
CA ILE A 128 -22.30 -16.37 36.29
C ILE A 128 -22.34 -16.14 37.81
N ASP A 129 -22.43 -17.21 38.60
CA ASP A 129 -21.94 -17.11 39.97
C ASP A 129 -20.41 -16.95 39.91
N THR A 130 -19.84 -16.14 40.79
CA THR A 130 -18.40 -15.83 40.73
C THR A 130 -17.51 -16.95 41.29
N HIS A 131 -18.12 -18.05 41.74
CA HIS A 131 -17.47 -19.19 42.36
C HIS A 131 -17.05 -20.24 41.32
N GLY A 132 -16.05 -21.07 41.67
CA GLY A 132 -15.64 -22.18 40.81
C GLY A 132 -15.02 -21.75 39.47
N LYS A 133 -14.11 -20.78 39.54
CA LYS A 133 -13.30 -20.35 38.38
C LYS A 133 -12.30 -21.43 37.99
N THR A 134 -12.21 -21.72 36.70
CA THR A 134 -11.16 -22.58 36.13
C THR A 134 -10.56 -21.93 34.90
N TRP A 135 -9.31 -22.29 34.60
CA TRP A 135 -8.71 -22.02 33.31
C TRP A 135 -9.36 -22.92 32.27
N LEU A 136 -9.76 -22.32 31.14
CA LEU A 136 -10.37 -23.02 30.02
C LEU A 136 -9.72 -22.55 28.73
N GLY A 137 -9.31 -23.51 27.89
CA GLY A 137 -8.78 -23.27 26.56
C GLY A 137 -9.90 -22.93 25.58
N LEU A 138 -9.74 -21.83 24.85
CA LEU A 138 -10.72 -21.26 23.94
C LEU A 138 -10.04 -20.87 22.63
N ASP A 139 -10.69 -21.25 21.53
CA ASP A 139 -10.25 -21.00 20.17
C ASP A 139 -11.42 -20.45 19.35
N THR A 140 -11.16 -19.36 18.64
CA THR A 140 -12.14 -18.74 17.74
C THR A 140 -11.73 -18.81 16.27
N HIS A 141 -10.50 -19.22 15.97
CA HIS A 141 -9.96 -19.31 14.61
C HIS A 141 -10.46 -20.55 13.88
N ILE A 142 -10.61 -21.69 14.57
CA ILE A 142 -11.18 -22.88 13.94
C ILE A 142 -12.72 -22.76 13.89
N LYS A 143 -13.27 -22.70 12.67
CA LYS A 143 -14.72 -22.50 12.44
C LYS A 143 -15.46 -23.83 12.31
N ASN A 144 -15.99 -24.35 13.42
CA ASN A 144 -16.70 -25.64 13.42
C ASN A 144 -17.84 -25.76 12.41
N ALA A 145 -18.69 -24.74 12.30
CA ALA A 145 -19.78 -24.70 11.32
C ALA A 145 -19.31 -24.48 9.87
N GLY A 146 -18.02 -24.21 9.68
CA GLY A 146 -17.40 -24.08 8.37
C GLY A 146 -17.86 -22.85 7.59
N TYR A 147 -17.77 -22.98 6.27
CA TYR A 147 -18.15 -21.97 5.30
C TYR A 147 -19.17 -22.55 4.33
N LYS A 148 -20.16 -21.74 3.96
CA LYS A 148 -21.06 -22.05 2.86
C LYS A 148 -20.34 -21.77 1.56
N ILE A 149 -20.16 -22.78 0.71
CA ILE A 149 -19.49 -22.67 -0.58
C ILE A 149 -20.54 -22.54 -1.69
N LYS A 150 -20.41 -21.51 -2.53
CA LYS A 150 -21.08 -21.43 -3.83
C LYS A 150 -20.13 -22.04 -4.87
N THR A 151 -20.37 -23.30 -5.25
CA THR A 151 -19.56 -24.00 -6.24
C THR A 151 -19.72 -23.35 -7.62
N SER A 152 -18.60 -23.11 -8.31
CA SER A 152 -18.59 -22.61 -9.68
C SER A 152 -19.13 -23.66 -10.67
N LYS A 153 -19.64 -23.21 -11.82
CA LYS A 153 -19.78 -24.10 -12.98
C LYS A 153 -18.39 -24.58 -13.46
N PRO A 154 -18.31 -25.74 -14.14
CA PRO A 154 -17.05 -26.20 -14.75
C PRO A 154 -16.49 -25.16 -15.72
N TRP A 155 -15.16 -25.08 -15.82
CA TRP A 155 -14.52 -24.18 -16.76
C TRP A 155 -14.76 -24.64 -18.21
N PRO A 156 -15.10 -23.75 -19.15
CA PRO A 156 -15.27 -24.13 -20.55
C PRO A 156 -13.96 -24.61 -21.20
N GLU A 157 -13.96 -25.81 -21.79
CA GLU A 157 -12.74 -26.49 -22.26
C GLU A 157 -11.92 -25.72 -23.31
N THR A 158 -12.54 -24.84 -24.10
CA THR A 158 -11.90 -24.10 -25.19
C THR A 158 -11.68 -22.61 -24.88
N LEU A 159 -12.05 -22.15 -23.68
CA LEU A 159 -11.81 -20.78 -23.23
C LEU A 159 -10.36 -20.62 -22.74
N ASP A 160 -9.55 -19.83 -23.45
CA ASP A 160 -8.15 -19.57 -23.13
C ASP A 160 -7.93 -18.10 -22.75
N ILE A 161 -7.36 -17.88 -21.55
CA ILE A 161 -7.10 -16.54 -21.01
C ILE A 161 -5.60 -16.20 -20.94
N ARG A 162 -4.70 -17.07 -21.39
CA ARG A 162 -3.24 -16.89 -21.22
C ARG A 162 -2.69 -15.67 -21.94
N ASN A 163 -3.33 -15.28 -23.05
CA ASN A 163 -2.92 -14.12 -23.86
C ASN A 163 -3.66 -12.83 -23.47
N ILE A 164 -4.53 -12.84 -22.44
CA ILE A 164 -5.34 -11.67 -22.07
C ILE A 164 -4.47 -10.48 -21.70
N ARG A 165 -3.36 -10.70 -20.99
CA ARG A 165 -2.40 -9.64 -20.68
C ARG A 165 -1.89 -8.95 -21.94
N ASP A 166 -1.45 -9.71 -22.93
CA ASP A 166 -0.89 -9.15 -24.17
C ASP A 166 -1.97 -8.50 -25.04
N GLN A 167 -3.20 -9.02 -25.03
CA GLN A 167 -4.36 -8.35 -25.66
C GLN A 167 -4.71 -7.03 -24.98
N TYR A 168 -4.65 -6.98 -23.64
CA TYR A 168 -4.89 -5.75 -22.89
C TYR A 168 -3.83 -4.69 -23.23
N LEU A 169 -2.55 -5.07 -23.21
CA LEU A 169 -1.41 -4.17 -23.50
C LEU A 169 -1.31 -3.74 -24.97
N ALA A 170 -2.08 -4.34 -25.89
CA ALA A 170 -2.03 -4.03 -27.31
C ALA A 170 -2.54 -2.61 -27.65
N GLN A 171 -3.34 -2.01 -26.76
CA GLN A 171 -3.89 -0.67 -26.94
C GLN A 171 -4.22 -0.04 -25.58
N ASN A 172 -4.43 1.27 -25.53
CA ASN A 172 -4.96 1.92 -24.34
C ASN A 172 -6.40 1.44 -24.08
N GLN A 173 -6.65 0.99 -22.85
CA GLN A 173 -7.95 0.50 -22.40
C GLN A 173 -8.58 1.50 -21.42
N THR A 174 -9.90 1.57 -21.42
CA THR A 174 -10.67 2.37 -20.43
C THR A 174 -11.02 1.55 -19.19
N GLN A 175 -11.29 0.26 -19.38
CA GLN A 175 -11.55 -0.70 -18.31
C GLN A 175 -10.24 -1.14 -17.66
N ASP A 176 -10.27 -1.50 -16.38
CA ASP A 176 -9.13 -2.18 -15.76
C ASP A 176 -9.01 -3.64 -16.26
N PRO A 177 -7.89 -4.34 -15.97
CA PRO A 177 -7.67 -5.71 -16.45
C PRO A 177 -8.72 -6.73 -16.05
N ILE A 178 -9.36 -6.58 -14.88
CA ILE A 178 -10.41 -7.52 -14.45
C ILE A 178 -11.69 -7.24 -15.21
N GLY A 179 -12.07 -5.96 -15.36
CA GLY A 179 -13.20 -5.58 -16.22
C GLY A 179 -13.03 -6.04 -17.67
N PHE A 180 -11.81 -5.93 -18.22
CA PHE A 180 -11.48 -6.43 -19.55
C PHE A 180 -11.60 -7.97 -19.64
N LEU A 181 -11.07 -8.69 -18.65
CA LEU A 181 -11.18 -10.15 -18.57
C LEU A 181 -12.65 -10.61 -18.46
N GLN A 182 -13.45 -9.95 -17.63
CA GLN A 182 -14.88 -10.21 -17.51
C GLN A 182 -15.60 -10.00 -18.84
N GLY A 183 -15.32 -8.90 -19.55
CA GLY A 183 -15.86 -8.61 -20.87
C GLY A 183 -15.50 -9.69 -21.89
N TYR A 184 -14.24 -10.10 -21.91
CA TYR A 184 -13.74 -11.18 -22.78
C TYR A 184 -14.48 -12.50 -22.53
N ILE A 185 -14.58 -12.92 -21.26
CA ILE A 185 -15.22 -14.18 -20.88
C ILE A 185 -16.71 -14.15 -21.18
N ASN A 186 -17.42 -13.07 -20.84
CA ASN A 186 -18.85 -12.96 -21.14
C ASN A 186 -19.12 -12.99 -22.64
N ALA A 187 -18.33 -12.28 -23.46
CA ALA A 187 -18.47 -12.31 -24.91
C ALA A 187 -18.29 -13.73 -25.48
N TRP A 188 -17.37 -14.51 -24.91
CA TRP A 188 -17.19 -15.91 -25.27
C TRP A 188 -18.37 -16.78 -24.82
N LEU A 189 -18.86 -16.61 -23.59
CA LEU A 189 -19.98 -17.36 -23.02
C LEU A 189 -21.28 -17.09 -23.79
N ASP A 190 -21.56 -15.84 -24.17
CA ASP A 190 -22.75 -15.48 -24.93
C ASP A 190 -22.81 -16.20 -26.29
N GLN A 191 -21.65 -16.43 -26.90
CA GLN A 191 -21.55 -17.12 -28.19
C GLN A 191 -21.58 -18.64 -28.08
N ASN A 192 -20.97 -19.21 -27.02
CA ASN A 192 -20.70 -20.65 -26.93
C ASN A 192 -21.54 -21.39 -25.87
N GLN A 193 -22.00 -20.69 -24.83
CA GLN A 193 -22.80 -21.24 -23.72
C GLN A 193 -23.87 -20.24 -23.23
N PRO A 194 -24.89 -19.91 -24.06
CA PRO A 194 -25.90 -18.92 -23.71
C PRO A 194 -26.59 -19.22 -22.36
N GLY A 195 -26.77 -18.18 -21.54
CA GLY A 195 -27.39 -18.30 -20.21
C GLY A 195 -26.40 -18.64 -19.08
N THR A 196 -25.12 -18.82 -19.38
CA THR A 196 -24.04 -18.83 -18.37
C THR A 196 -23.34 -17.47 -18.36
N THR A 197 -23.05 -16.97 -17.16
CA THR A 197 -22.37 -15.68 -16.98
C THR A 197 -21.03 -15.86 -16.29
N TYR A 198 -20.15 -14.86 -16.37
CA TYR A 198 -18.91 -14.81 -15.61
C TYR A 198 -19.10 -15.11 -14.11
N GLN A 199 -20.20 -14.62 -13.52
CA GLN A 199 -20.53 -14.82 -12.10
C GLN A 199 -20.84 -16.28 -11.73
N ASP A 200 -21.17 -17.12 -12.71
CA ASP A 200 -21.34 -18.56 -12.51
C ASP A 200 -20.00 -19.31 -12.43
N LEU A 201 -18.91 -18.70 -12.92
CA LEU A 201 -17.57 -19.29 -12.91
C LEU A 201 -16.80 -18.97 -11.62
N LEU A 202 -17.32 -18.08 -10.78
CA LEU A 202 -16.71 -17.70 -9.51
C LEU A 202 -17.11 -18.67 -8.38
N GLU A 203 -16.13 -19.10 -7.59
CA GLU A 203 -16.34 -19.80 -6.33
C GLU A 203 -16.24 -18.83 -5.15
N THR A 204 -17.30 -18.74 -4.35
CA THR A 204 -17.32 -17.89 -3.16
C THR A 204 -17.61 -18.67 -1.89
N ARG A 205 -17.08 -18.17 -0.78
CA ARG A 205 -17.23 -18.78 0.55
C ARG A 205 -17.76 -17.75 1.52
N THR A 206 -18.71 -18.15 2.36
CA THR A 206 -19.30 -17.27 3.37
C THR A 206 -19.31 -17.98 4.72
N LEU A 207 -18.79 -17.31 5.76
CA LEU A 207 -18.76 -17.86 7.11
C LEU A 207 -20.17 -18.25 7.58
N VAL A 208 -20.33 -19.45 8.11
CA VAL A 208 -21.58 -19.89 8.72
C VAL A 208 -21.58 -19.48 10.19
N PRO A 209 -22.53 -18.64 10.66
CA PRO A 209 -22.61 -18.27 12.07
C PRO A 209 -22.89 -19.49 12.96
N ASP A 210 -22.13 -19.63 14.04
CA ASP A 210 -22.22 -20.73 15.01
C ASP A 210 -22.40 -20.16 16.42
N ILE A 211 -23.65 -19.83 16.77
CA ILE A 211 -24.00 -19.22 18.06
C ILE A 211 -24.28 -20.34 19.08
N MET A 212 -23.38 -20.53 20.04
CA MET A 212 -23.50 -21.59 21.05
C MET A 212 -24.26 -21.12 22.29
N LYS A 213 -24.23 -19.82 22.62
CA LYS A 213 -24.73 -19.21 23.87
C LYS A 213 -24.08 -19.76 25.14
N ILE A 214 -23.05 -20.59 24.99
CA ILE A 214 -22.28 -21.22 26.06
C ILE A 214 -20.79 -21.17 25.70
N VAL A 215 -19.92 -21.16 26.71
CA VAL A 215 -18.50 -21.42 26.52
C VAL A 215 -18.30 -22.94 26.37
N PRO A 216 -17.62 -23.44 25.32
CA PRO A 216 -17.44 -24.87 25.12
C PRO A 216 -16.55 -25.51 26.19
N ALA A 217 -16.91 -26.72 26.64
CA ALA A 217 -16.15 -27.46 27.66
C ALA A 217 -14.81 -28.03 27.16
N SER A 218 -14.64 -28.13 25.85
CA SER A 218 -13.47 -28.69 25.19
C SER A 218 -13.13 -27.86 23.95
N MET A 219 -11.84 -27.87 23.58
CA MET A 219 -11.40 -27.22 22.35
C MET A 219 -11.92 -27.93 21.11
N GLN A 220 -11.95 -27.19 20.00
CA GLN A 220 -12.46 -27.63 18.70
C GLN A 220 -11.36 -28.26 17.83
N ILE A 221 -10.21 -28.53 18.45
CA ILE A 221 -8.99 -29.05 17.87
C ILE A 221 -8.50 -30.20 18.75
N SER A 222 -7.72 -31.09 18.15
CA SER A 222 -6.97 -32.10 18.90
C SER A 222 -5.65 -31.48 19.37
N GLN A 223 -5.58 -31.08 20.64
CA GLN A 223 -4.35 -30.56 21.24
C GLN A 223 -3.31 -31.69 21.39
N ILE A 224 -2.18 -31.57 20.70
CA ILE A 224 -1.10 -32.57 20.73
C ILE A 224 -0.05 -32.23 21.77
N ALA A 225 0.38 -30.96 21.82
CA ALA A 225 1.36 -30.49 22.80
C ALA A 225 1.17 -28.99 23.06
N ILE A 226 1.39 -28.56 24.31
CA ILE A 226 1.63 -27.16 24.65
C ILE A 226 3.13 -26.98 24.67
N THR A 227 3.63 -25.99 23.91
CA THR A 227 5.05 -25.66 23.92
C THR A 227 5.33 -24.47 24.82
N HIS A 228 4.41 -23.49 24.86
CA HIS A 228 4.60 -22.26 25.64
C HIS A 228 3.26 -21.66 26.11
N GLU A 229 3.35 -20.86 27.17
CA GLU A 229 2.28 -19.99 27.65
C GLU A 229 2.84 -18.57 27.82
N TYR A 230 2.05 -17.56 27.47
CA TYR A 230 2.51 -16.17 27.49
C TYR A 230 1.49 -15.23 28.14
N ALA A 231 2.01 -14.30 28.93
CA ALA A 231 1.24 -13.11 29.29
C ALA A 231 1.11 -12.18 28.06
N ASP A 232 2.18 -11.98 27.32
CA ASP A 232 2.21 -11.20 26.08
C ASP A 232 3.05 -11.96 25.05
N LEU A 233 2.64 -11.92 23.78
CA LEU A 233 3.32 -12.67 22.73
C LEU A 233 4.75 -12.15 22.51
N PRO A 234 5.75 -13.03 22.34
CA PRO A 234 7.14 -12.63 22.14
C PRO A 234 7.37 -12.00 20.76
N ASP A 235 8.40 -11.16 20.67
CA ASP A 235 8.77 -10.46 19.42
C ASP A 235 8.99 -11.39 18.23
N GLU A 236 9.44 -12.63 18.45
CA GLU A 236 9.63 -13.63 17.38
C GLU A 236 8.33 -14.01 16.63
N LEU A 237 7.16 -13.77 17.26
CA LEU A 237 5.85 -14.01 16.66
C LEU A 237 5.21 -12.73 16.13
N ILE A 238 5.83 -11.56 16.33
CA ILE A 238 5.27 -10.28 15.92
C ILE A 238 5.91 -9.88 14.59
N HIS A 239 5.11 -9.59 13.57
CA HIS A 239 5.61 -8.97 12.35
C HIS A 239 6.02 -7.54 12.66
N GLN A 240 7.20 -7.15 12.18
CA GLN A 240 7.82 -5.86 12.46
C GLN A 240 8.32 -5.21 11.17
N ILE A 241 8.43 -3.89 11.19
CA ILE A 241 9.03 -3.11 10.11
C ILE A 241 10.15 -2.27 10.70
N ARG A 242 11.37 -2.49 10.19
CA ARG A 242 12.53 -1.67 10.52
C ARG A 242 12.68 -0.56 9.50
N PHE A 243 12.68 0.68 9.99
CA PHE A 243 12.93 1.88 9.23
C PHE A 243 14.37 2.30 9.45
N LYS A 244 15.15 2.38 8.38
CA LYS A 244 16.54 2.85 8.45
C LYS A 244 16.80 3.89 7.37
N ALA A 245 17.00 5.14 7.78
CA ALA A 245 17.36 6.23 6.89
C ALA A 245 18.84 6.57 7.02
N TYR A 246 19.56 6.66 5.90
CA TYR A 246 21.00 6.92 5.90
C TYR A 246 21.51 7.56 4.62
N ARG A 247 22.69 8.19 4.69
CA ARG A 247 23.47 8.67 3.54
C ARG A 247 24.94 8.34 3.73
N GLY A 248 25.50 7.51 2.85
CA GLY A 248 26.85 7.01 3.02
C GLY A 248 26.98 6.21 4.32
N GLN A 249 27.79 6.68 5.27
CA GLN A 249 27.95 6.06 6.60
C GLN A 249 27.08 6.71 7.69
N GLU A 250 26.48 7.87 7.41
CA GLU A 250 25.66 8.60 8.38
C GLU A 250 24.25 8.00 8.43
N ILE A 251 23.81 7.60 9.61
CA ILE A 251 22.47 7.05 9.87
C ILE A 251 21.65 8.13 10.57
N PHE A 252 20.50 8.51 9.99
CA PHE A 252 19.59 9.48 10.60
C PHE A 252 18.69 8.81 11.65
N PHE A 253 18.20 7.60 11.36
CA PHE A 253 17.48 6.76 12.31
C PHE A 253 17.56 5.29 11.91
N ASN A 254 17.40 4.40 12.89
CA ASN A 254 17.23 2.96 12.70
C ASN A 254 16.29 2.42 13.79
N THR A 255 15.00 2.36 13.49
CA THR A 255 13.96 2.03 14.49
C THR A 255 13.05 0.92 13.98
N VAL A 256 12.62 0.05 14.89
CA VAL A 256 11.69 -1.05 14.60
C VAL A 256 10.33 -0.72 15.20
N LEU A 257 9.28 -0.89 14.42
CA LEU A 257 7.88 -0.75 14.85
C LEU A 257 7.10 -2.01 14.49
N PRO A 258 6.16 -2.46 15.33
CA PRO A 258 5.33 -3.61 14.99
C PRO A 258 4.37 -3.29 13.84
N ALA A 259 4.14 -4.25 12.94
CA ALA A 259 3.29 -4.10 11.77
C ALA A 259 1.86 -3.68 12.13
N TRP A 260 1.30 -4.21 13.22
CA TRP A 260 -0.04 -3.86 13.69
C TRP A 260 -0.20 -2.38 14.10
N LYS A 261 0.88 -1.69 14.45
CA LYS A 261 0.84 -0.24 14.73
C LYS A 261 0.80 0.59 13.43
N LEU A 262 1.18 -0.01 12.31
CA LEU A 262 1.35 0.65 11.01
C LEU A 262 0.23 0.31 10.03
N SER A 263 -0.27 -0.91 10.07
CA SER A 263 -1.32 -1.41 9.17
C SER A 263 -2.55 -0.50 9.19
N ASN A 264 -3.00 -0.05 8.01
CA ASN A 264 -4.16 0.84 7.82
C ASN A 264 -4.09 2.19 8.57
N ASN A 265 -2.93 2.56 9.09
CA ASN A 265 -2.70 3.86 9.72
C ASN A 265 -2.00 4.81 8.76
N LYS A 266 -2.16 6.11 8.99
CA LYS A 266 -1.50 7.15 8.19
C LYS A 266 -0.03 7.23 8.59
N VAL A 267 0.83 6.47 7.89
CA VAL A 267 2.28 6.49 8.07
C VAL A 267 2.90 7.47 7.08
N THR A 268 3.54 8.51 7.62
CA THR A 268 4.01 9.65 6.83
C THR A 268 5.48 9.92 7.09
N LEU A 269 6.27 9.96 6.03
CA LEU A 269 7.62 10.50 6.01
C LEU A 269 7.56 12.00 5.68
N THR A 270 7.98 12.80 6.65
CA THR A 270 7.91 14.25 6.66
C THR A 270 9.20 14.82 7.25
N TYR A 271 9.28 16.14 7.41
CA TYR A 271 10.53 16.79 7.78
C TYR A 271 10.33 17.91 8.79
N GLU A 272 11.30 18.03 9.69
CA GLU A 272 11.40 19.12 10.65
C GLU A 272 12.73 19.87 10.46
N PRO A 273 12.82 21.16 10.80
CA PRO A 273 14.09 21.86 10.80
C PRO A 273 15.13 21.17 11.69
N GLU A 274 16.38 21.19 11.24
CA GLU A 274 17.50 20.66 12.02
C GLU A 274 17.77 21.51 13.26
N THR A 275 17.75 22.85 13.09
CA THR A 275 18.06 23.81 14.15
C THR A 275 16.95 24.84 14.39
N ILE A 276 17.06 25.61 15.47
CA ILE A 276 16.15 26.73 15.77
C ILE A 276 16.33 27.85 14.72
N GLU A 277 17.57 28.03 14.24
CA GLU A 277 17.90 28.97 13.16
C GLU A 277 17.19 28.58 11.86
N ASP A 278 17.20 27.30 11.48
CA ASP A 278 16.45 26.79 10.33
C ASP A 278 14.95 27.07 10.49
N GLN A 279 14.39 26.81 11.68
CA GLN A 279 12.99 27.12 11.97
C GLN A 279 12.70 28.63 11.84
N GLY A 280 13.61 29.49 12.28
CA GLY A 280 13.52 30.94 12.13
C GLY A 280 13.51 31.38 10.66
N ILE A 281 14.35 30.76 9.83
CA ILE A 281 14.38 30.98 8.38
C ILE A 281 13.06 30.54 7.76
N ILE A 282 12.59 29.31 8.03
CA ILE A 282 11.31 28.79 7.52
C ILE A 282 10.15 29.73 7.85
N ASN A 283 10.09 30.19 9.11
CA ASN A 283 9.06 31.13 9.56
C ASN A 283 9.15 32.47 8.83
N SER A 284 10.35 32.96 8.51
CA SER A 284 10.55 34.21 7.78
C SER A 284 10.05 34.15 6.32
N PHE A 285 9.99 32.95 5.74
CA PHE A 285 9.41 32.69 4.41
C PHE A 285 7.94 32.27 4.47
N GLY A 286 7.35 32.11 5.66
CA GLY A 286 5.94 31.77 5.84
C GLY A 286 5.60 30.30 5.69
N GLY A 287 6.59 29.40 5.84
CA GLY A 287 6.41 27.95 5.75
C GLY A 287 7.50 27.28 4.92
N LEU A 288 7.60 25.94 5.04
CA LEU A 288 8.67 25.18 4.39
C LEU A 288 8.55 25.22 2.86
N ASP A 289 7.33 25.14 2.32
CA ASP A 289 7.07 25.19 0.86
C ASP A 289 7.55 26.50 0.21
N ASN A 290 7.55 27.60 0.98
CA ASN A 290 8.01 28.91 0.53
C ASN A 290 9.51 29.16 0.75
N THR A 291 10.21 28.23 1.40
CA THR A 291 11.59 28.41 1.83
C THR A 291 12.55 27.91 0.74
N PRO A 292 13.48 28.76 0.25
CA PRO A 292 14.49 28.31 -0.69
C PRO A 292 15.36 27.18 -0.13
N ALA A 293 15.52 26.10 -0.90
CA ALA A 293 16.13 24.84 -0.43
C ALA A 293 17.55 25.00 0.16
N TYR A 294 18.38 25.86 -0.43
CA TYR A 294 19.75 26.12 0.02
C TYR A 294 19.88 26.85 1.37
N LEU A 295 18.78 27.37 1.92
CA LEU A 295 18.81 28.17 3.15
C LEU A 295 18.62 27.33 4.42
N VAL A 296 18.15 26.09 4.30
CA VAL A 296 17.72 25.31 5.47
C VAL A 296 18.16 23.86 5.41
N ARG A 297 18.37 23.29 6.59
CA ARG A 297 18.59 21.85 6.78
C ARG A 297 17.41 21.23 7.51
N LEU A 298 17.09 20.00 7.13
CA LEU A 298 15.92 19.27 7.59
C LEU A 298 16.30 17.88 8.08
N ARG A 299 15.57 17.40 9.08
CA ARG A 299 15.66 16.04 9.63
C ARG A 299 14.44 15.23 9.18
N PRO A 300 14.62 13.99 8.71
CA PRO A 300 13.50 13.13 8.35
C PRO A 300 12.75 12.67 9.61
N VAL A 301 11.42 12.63 9.52
CA VAL A 301 10.52 12.27 10.63
C VAL A 301 9.48 11.29 10.10
N ILE A 302 9.27 10.18 10.80
CA ILE A 302 8.12 9.29 10.56
C ILE A 302 7.03 9.64 11.56
N LYS A 303 5.84 9.92 11.05
CA LYS A 303 4.61 10.08 11.82
C LYS A 303 3.68 8.88 11.60
N VAL A 304 2.92 8.52 12.63
CA VAL A 304 1.80 7.57 12.55
C VAL A 304 0.57 8.28 13.10
N ASN A 305 -0.47 8.43 12.27
CA ASN A 305 -1.69 9.18 12.61
C ASN A 305 -1.39 10.60 13.14
N GLY A 306 -0.39 11.25 12.56
CA GLY A 306 0.06 12.61 12.94
C GLY A 306 1.00 12.69 14.13
N GLU A 307 1.16 11.60 14.91
CA GLU A 307 2.10 11.55 16.04
C GLU A 307 3.51 11.19 15.55
N ARG A 308 4.51 11.93 16.01
CA ARG A 308 5.93 11.68 15.67
C ARG A 308 6.41 10.43 16.41
N VAL A 309 6.77 9.40 15.65
CA VAL A 309 7.25 8.11 16.21
C VAL A 309 8.75 7.90 16.01
N ILE A 310 9.33 8.49 14.95
CA ILE A 310 10.77 8.44 14.66
C ILE A 310 11.20 9.83 14.23
N ILE A 311 12.29 10.34 14.79
CA ILE A 311 12.88 11.64 14.45
C ILE A 311 14.36 11.40 14.15
N GLY A 312 14.82 11.87 13.00
CA GLY A 312 16.23 11.79 12.63
C GLY A 312 17.12 12.57 13.60
N GLU A 313 18.27 11.99 13.95
CA GLU A 313 19.24 12.63 14.85
C GLU A 313 20.01 13.76 14.17
N ALA A 314 20.24 13.63 12.86
CA ALA A 314 20.92 14.59 12.01
C ALA A 314 20.09 14.91 10.76
N GLY A 315 20.38 16.05 10.13
CA GLY A 315 19.67 16.53 8.95
C GLY A 315 20.56 16.69 7.73
N LEU A 316 19.92 16.93 6.58
CA LEU A 316 20.58 17.29 5.33
C LEU A 316 19.99 18.62 4.80
N PRO A 317 20.72 19.33 3.92
CA PRO A 317 20.12 20.42 3.16
C PRO A 317 18.87 19.94 2.41
N MET A 318 17.80 20.75 2.41
CA MET A 318 16.59 20.47 1.64
C MET A 318 16.93 20.19 0.16
N GLY A 319 16.28 19.20 -0.45
CA GLY A 319 16.57 18.72 -1.80
C GLY A 319 17.73 17.72 -1.90
N SER A 320 18.41 17.39 -0.80
CA SER A 320 19.42 16.33 -0.79
C SER A 320 18.78 14.94 -0.83
N GLU A 321 19.39 14.01 -1.57
CA GLU A 321 19.00 12.60 -1.56
C GLU A 321 19.58 11.83 -0.36
N TYR A 322 18.82 10.86 0.14
CA TYR A 322 19.22 9.83 1.10
C TYR A 322 18.50 8.51 0.82
N VAL A 323 18.93 7.42 1.45
CA VAL A 323 18.30 6.11 1.30
C VAL A 323 17.41 5.84 2.51
N LEU A 324 16.19 5.36 2.26
CA LEU A 324 15.32 4.75 3.25
C LEU A 324 15.21 3.25 2.96
N ASP A 325 15.74 2.45 3.87
CA ASP A 325 15.51 1.02 3.92
C ASP A 325 14.29 0.72 4.79
N LEU A 326 13.41 -0.13 4.27
CA LEU A 326 12.26 -0.71 4.95
C LEU A 326 12.45 -2.24 4.99
N GLU A 327 12.74 -2.80 6.16
CA GLU A 327 12.90 -4.24 6.34
C GLU A 327 11.65 -4.80 7.03
N LEU A 328 10.86 -5.58 6.30
CA LEU A 328 9.70 -6.31 6.83
C LEU A 328 10.19 -7.61 7.45
N VAL A 329 10.21 -7.66 8.78
CA VAL A 329 10.66 -8.81 9.57
C VAL A 329 9.44 -9.62 9.97
N SER A 330 9.37 -10.85 9.44
CA SER A 330 8.36 -11.84 9.79
C SER A 330 8.99 -12.97 10.61
N PRO A 331 8.19 -13.84 11.26
CA PRO A 331 8.71 -15.04 11.93
C PRO A 331 9.49 -15.98 11.00
N ASN A 332 9.32 -15.88 9.68
CA ASN A 332 9.91 -16.79 8.69
C ASN A 332 11.05 -16.18 7.86
N GLY A 333 11.33 -14.89 8.01
CA GLY A 333 12.33 -14.22 7.19
C GLY A 333 12.17 -12.71 7.16
N THR A 334 13.09 -12.05 6.46
CA THR A 334 13.12 -10.60 6.32
C THR A 334 13.17 -10.22 4.85
N GLU A 335 12.23 -9.39 4.41
CA GLU A 335 12.24 -8.77 3.08
C GLU A 335 12.69 -7.32 3.21
N LYS A 336 13.60 -6.89 2.33
CA LYS A 336 14.18 -5.55 2.37
C LYS A 336 13.84 -4.77 1.10
N ILE A 337 13.26 -3.60 1.29
CA ILE A 337 13.03 -2.59 0.26
C ILE A 337 13.95 -1.40 0.53
N SER A 338 14.55 -0.85 -0.53
CA SER A 338 15.44 0.32 -0.46
C SER A 338 14.99 1.38 -1.46
N ASN A 339 14.59 2.55 -0.96
CA ASN A 339 14.13 3.67 -1.77
C ASN A 339 15.03 4.89 -1.58
N THR A 340 15.31 5.61 -2.66
CA THR A 340 15.93 6.95 -2.59
C THR A 340 14.85 7.97 -2.25
N GLN A 341 15.13 8.82 -1.26
CA GLN A 341 14.24 9.84 -0.74
C GLN A 341 14.88 11.22 -0.88
N ILE A 342 14.08 12.23 -1.17
CA ILE A 342 14.53 13.62 -1.27
C ILE A 342 14.11 14.38 -0.01
N MET A 343 15.08 14.98 0.68
CA MET A 343 14.89 15.76 1.90
C MET A 343 13.90 16.92 1.65
N GLY A 344 12.78 16.95 2.36
CA GLY A 344 11.70 17.92 2.15
C GLY A 344 10.51 17.42 1.30
N ASN A 345 10.57 16.21 0.72
CA ASN A 345 9.47 15.65 -0.07
C ASN A 345 8.48 14.84 0.77
N LEU A 346 7.22 15.28 0.89
CA LEU A 346 6.20 14.50 1.62
C LEU A 346 6.00 13.13 0.96
N VAL A 347 6.09 12.07 1.78
CA VAL A 347 5.90 10.69 1.33
C VAL A 347 4.98 9.94 2.29
N ILE A 348 4.04 9.17 1.75
CA ILE A 348 3.17 8.25 2.47
C ILE A 348 3.63 6.82 2.26
N LEU A 349 3.68 6.06 3.35
CA LEU A 349 3.96 4.63 3.35
C LEU A 349 2.65 3.88 3.65
N GLY A 350 1.96 3.44 2.61
CA GLY A 350 0.79 2.58 2.71
C GLY A 350 1.20 1.18 3.14
N ILE A 351 1.02 0.86 4.42
CA ILE A 351 1.32 -0.46 4.99
C ILE A 351 -0.01 -1.13 5.32
N VAL A 352 -0.24 -2.34 4.81
CA VAL A 352 -1.49 -3.08 5.04
C VAL A 352 -1.21 -4.54 5.32
N SER A 353 -1.68 -5.00 6.48
CA SER A 353 -1.74 -6.41 6.84
C SER A 353 -3.08 -6.99 6.42
N GLN A 354 -3.08 -7.76 5.32
CA GLN A 354 -4.24 -8.39 4.69
C GLN A 354 -5.23 -7.40 4.05
N GLN A 355 -6.23 -6.89 4.78
CA GLN A 355 -7.32 -6.10 4.20
C GLN A 355 -7.09 -4.60 4.43
N ALA A 356 -7.18 -3.83 3.34
CA ALA A 356 -7.13 -2.39 3.40
C ALA A 356 -8.46 -1.84 3.94
N ILE A 357 -8.37 -0.79 4.75
CA ILE A 357 -9.54 -0.09 5.28
C ILE A 357 -9.54 1.33 4.72
N THR A 358 -10.53 1.62 3.89
CA THR A 358 -10.70 2.96 3.34
C THR A 358 -10.89 3.98 4.48
N PRO A 359 -10.11 5.08 4.50
CA PRO A 359 -10.30 6.15 5.47
C PRO A 359 -11.71 6.74 5.42
N GLN A 360 -12.17 7.29 6.54
CA GLN A 360 -13.43 8.02 6.56
C GLN A 360 -13.34 9.26 5.66
N GLU A 361 -14.32 9.44 4.77
CA GLU A 361 -14.35 10.60 3.88
C GLU A 361 -14.51 11.90 4.67
N LEU A 362 -13.53 12.79 4.51
CA LEU A 362 -13.56 14.14 5.08
C LEU A 362 -14.15 15.15 4.07
N PRO A 363 -14.75 16.26 4.54
CA PRO A 363 -15.09 17.38 3.66
C PRO A 363 -13.86 17.89 2.90
N SER A 364 -14.01 18.28 1.64
CA SER A 364 -12.88 18.72 0.79
C SER A 364 -11.99 19.80 1.40
N GLU A 365 -12.55 20.68 2.24
CA GLU A 365 -11.79 21.73 2.95
C GLU A 365 -10.87 21.22 4.05
N GLU A 366 -11.11 20.02 4.57
CA GLU A 366 -10.34 19.34 5.62
C GLU A 366 -9.35 18.31 5.04
N GLN A 367 -9.42 18.05 3.73
CA GLN A 367 -8.52 17.11 3.05
C GLN A 367 -7.17 17.80 2.78
N ASP A 368 -6.18 17.51 3.63
CA ASP A 368 -4.79 17.89 3.41
C ASP A 368 -4.06 16.90 2.49
N ALA A 369 -2.81 17.21 2.13
CA ALA A 369 -1.99 16.35 1.27
C ALA A 369 -1.76 14.97 1.88
N GLU A 370 -1.52 14.88 3.20
CA GLU A 370 -1.27 13.60 3.86
C GLU A 370 -2.51 12.69 3.79
N TYR A 371 -3.71 13.24 4.03
CA TYR A 371 -4.97 12.53 3.94
C TYR A 371 -5.24 12.04 2.51
N LEU A 372 -5.10 12.93 1.52
CA LEU A 372 -5.33 12.61 0.11
C LEU A 372 -4.43 11.45 -0.33
N LEU A 373 -3.12 11.57 -0.12
CA LEU A 373 -2.16 10.53 -0.52
C LEU A 373 -2.36 9.22 0.26
N HIS A 374 -2.74 9.27 1.55
CA HIS A 374 -3.05 8.07 2.32
C HIS A 374 -4.31 7.36 1.82
N LYS A 375 -5.36 8.12 1.47
CA LYS A 375 -6.58 7.59 0.88
C LYS A 375 -6.27 6.85 -0.42
N GLU A 376 -5.45 7.41 -1.31
CA GLU A 376 -5.03 6.74 -2.54
C GLU A 376 -4.26 5.45 -2.29
N ALA A 377 -3.36 5.43 -1.30
CA ALA A 377 -2.64 4.21 -0.91
C ALA A 377 -3.62 3.09 -0.51
N MET A 378 -4.62 3.42 0.31
CA MET A 378 -5.62 2.45 0.76
C MET A 378 -6.53 2.01 -0.39
N HIS A 379 -6.96 2.93 -1.27
CA HIS A 379 -7.75 2.63 -2.47
C HIS A 379 -7.02 1.69 -3.42
N TYR A 380 -5.74 1.94 -3.65
CA TYR A 380 -4.88 1.10 -4.49
C TYR A 380 -4.80 -0.33 -3.94
N ILE A 381 -4.48 -0.48 -2.65
CA ILE A 381 -4.33 -1.80 -2.02
C ILE A 381 -5.67 -2.55 -1.99
N ASP A 382 -6.78 -1.88 -1.63
CA ASP A 382 -8.12 -2.48 -1.60
C ASP A 382 -8.54 -3.00 -2.98
N ARG A 383 -8.41 -2.16 -4.02
CA ARG A 383 -8.78 -2.54 -5.39
C ARG A 383 -7.94 -3.72 -5.90
N TRP A 384 -6.64 -3.73 -5.60
CA TRP A 384 -5.78 -4.84 -5.99
C TRP A 384 -6.12 -6.12 -5.20
N ASN A 385 -6.42 -6.01 -3.91
CA ASN A 385 -6.88 -7.16 -3.12
C ASN A 385 -8.16 -7.78 -3.68
N ARG A 386 -9.16 -6.94 -4.01
CA ARG A 386 -10.41 -7.41 -4.63
C ARG A 386 -10.17 -8.08 -5.98
N ALA A 387 -9.30 -7.53 -6.81
CA ALA A 387 -8.93 -8.14 -8.09
C ALA A 387 -8.29 -9.53 -7.91
N GLU A 388 -7.39 -9.68 -6.93
CA GLU A 388 -6.76 -10.96 -6.61
C GLU A 388 -7.73 -11.97 -6.00
N GLU A 389 -8.65 -11.54 -5.13
CA GLU A 389 -9.70 -12.40 -4.60
C GLU A 389 -10.62 -12.90 -5.71
N GLU A 390 -11.00 -12.04 -6.65
CA GLU A 390 -11.81 -12.42 -7.80
C GLU A 390 -11.06 -13.35 -8.76
N LEU A 391 -9.79 -13.08 -9.07
CA LEU A 391 -8.94 -13.97 -9.85
C LEU A 391 -8.73 -15.31 -9.16
N GLY A 392 -8.52 -15.32 -7.84
CA GLY A 392 -8.37 -16.54 -7.05
C GLY A 392 -9.63 -17.38 -7.10
N SER A 393 -10.79 -16.74 -6.95
CA SER A 393 -12.11 -17.38 -7.11
C SER A 393 -12.33 -17.94 -8.51
N LEU A 394 -11.98 -17.18 -9.56
CA LEU A 394 -12.13 -17.61 -10.95
C LEU A 394 -11.24 -18.80 -11.30
N LEU A 395 -10.00 -18.79 -10.81
CA LEU A 395 -8.97 -19.78 -11.13
C LEU A 395 -8.87 -20.91 -10.11
N LYS A 396 -9.73 -20.90 -9.08
CA LYS A 396 -9.73 -21.85 -7.96
C LYS A 396 -8.37 -21.93 -7.27
N LEU A 397 -7.81 -20.77 -6.96
CA LEU A 397 -6.55 -20.62 -6.25
C LEU A 397 -6.81 -20.05 -4.86
N ALA A 398 -6.23 -20.69 -3.84
CA ALA A 398 -6.11 -20.09 -2.52
C ALA A 398 -4.99 -19.03 -2.55
N VAL A 399 -5.36 -17.79 -2.23
CA VAL A 399 -4.46 -16.63 -2.22
C VAL A 399 -3.99 -16.38 -0.79
N LEU A 400 -2.68 -16.35 -0.59
CA LEU A 400 -2.02 -16.18 0.71
C LEU A 400 -1.09 -14.96 0.69
N ARG A 401 -1.09 -14.19 1.79
CA ARG A 401 -0.22 -13.01 1.96
C ARG A 401 0.58 -13.16 3.26
N PRO A 402 1.73 -13.86 3.25
CA PRO A 402 2.45 -14.20 4.48
C PRO A 402 3.14 -12.99 5.14
N ILE A 403 3.29 -11.86 4.42
CA ILE A 403 3.85 -10.61 4.93
C ILE A 403 2.98 -9.41 4.49
N PRO A 404 3.03 -8.27 5.20
CA PRO A 404 2.27 -7.07 4.84
C PRO A 404 2.63 -6.52 3.45
N THR A 405 1.65 -5.87 2.80
CA THR A 405 1.87 -5.08 1.58
C THR A 405 2.43 -3.70 1.93
N LEU A 406 3.36 -3.22 1.11
CA LEU A 406 3.95 -1.88 1.20
C LEU A 406 3.74 -1.16 -0.14
N VAL A 407 3.19 0.06 -0.05
CA VAL A 407 3.01 0.98 -1.17
C VAL A 407 3.57 2.33 -0.76
N THR A 408 4.33 2.97 -1.63
CA THR A 408 4.84 4.32 -1.42
C THR A 408 4.17 5.30 -2.37
N LEU A 409 3.73 6.44 -1.82
CA LEU A 409 3.26 7.58 -2.60
C LEU A 409 4.01 8.83 -2.17
N GLY A 410 4.28 9.74 -3.11
CA GLY A 410 4.94 10.99 -2.78
C GLY A 410 4.96 11.98 -3.93
N GLY A 411 5.61 13.12 -3.71
CA GLY A 411 5.85 14.08 -4.76
C GLY A 411 6.92 13.62 -5.75
N VAL A 412 6.68 13.84 -7.05
CA VAL A 412 7.73 13.81 -8.07
C VAL A 412 8.45 15.14 -8.01
N ILE A 413 9.69 15.14 -7.50
CA ILE A 413 10.48 16.36 -7.28
C ILE A 413 11.68 16.39 -8.22
N GLU A 414 11.82 17.50 -8.94
CA GLU A 414 13.04 17.86 -9.65
C GLU A 414 13.80 18.91 -8.84
N VAL A 415 15.07 18.63 -8.53
CA VAL A 415 15.93 19.54 -7.77
C VAL A 415 16.93 20.23 -8.71
N ASP A 416 16.85 21.55 -8.81
CA ASP A 416 17.82 22.32 -9.59
C ASP A 416 19.06 22.58 -8.74
N PHE A 417 20.23 22.17 -9.24
CA PHE A 417 21.50 22.42 -8.57
C PHE A 417 22.24 23.63 -9.15
N LEU A 418 22.77 24.48 -8.26
CA LEU A 418 23.70 25.54 -8.60
C LEU A 418 24.94 25.41 -7.72
N LEU A 419 26.13 25.33 -8.34
CA LEU A 419 27.40 25.13 -7.62
C LEU A 419 27.37 23.92 -6.67
N ASN A 420 26.77 22.81 -7.10
CA ASN A 420 26.55 21.58 -6.32
C ASN A 420 25.70 21.77 -5.05
N GLN A 421 24.90 22.83 -4.97
CA GLN A 421 23.93 23.03 -3.90
C GLN A 421 22.50 23.02 -4.46
N PRO A 422 21.55 22.38 -3.77
CA PRO A 422 20.15 22.37 -4.18
C PRO A 422 19.59 23.79 -4.07
N HIS A 423 19.21 24.39 -5.18
CA HIS A 423 18.74 25.77 -5.25
C HIS A 423 17.23 25.87 -5.35
N ARG A 424 16.61 24.99 -6.14
CA ARG A 424 15.16 24.97 -6.39
C ARG A 424 14.58 23.58 -6.17
N PHE A 425 13.42 23.53 -5.55
CA PHE A 425 12.65 22.32 -5.27
C PHE A 425 11.38 22.37 -6.13
N ASN A 426 11.40 21.71 -7.29
CA ASN A 426 10.32 21.79 -8.27
C ASN A 426 9.42 20.56 -8.16
N PHE A 427 8.23 20.74 -7.60
CA PHE A 427 7.19 19.72 -7.64
C PHE A 427 6.63 19.59 -9.07
N LYS A 428 6.58 18.36 -9.59
CA LYS A 428 6.06 18.04 -10.93
C LYS A 428 4.74 17.30 -10.90
N GLY A 429 4.41 16.69 -9.78
CA GLY A 429 3.26 15.80 -9.68
C GLY A 429 3.39 14.82 -8.54
N ILE A 430 2.60 13.75 -8.55
CA ILE A 430 2.67 12.69 -7.54
C ILE A 430 2.98 11.35 -8.21
N PHE A 431 3.56 10.44 -7.44
CA PHE A 431 3.79 9.06 -7.83
C PHE A 431 3.15 8.08 -6.85
N MET A 432 2.98 6.85 -7.31
CA MET A 432 2.53 5.69 -6.55
C MET A 432 3.30 4.46 -7.01
N ASP A 433 3.79 3.69 -6.05
CA ASP A 433 4.58 2.48 -6.31
C ASP A 433 4.26 1.39 -5.30
N ALA A 434 4.09 0.17 -5.77
CA ALA A 434 3.96 -1.01 -4.94
C ALA A 434 5.33 -1.62 -4.66
N ASP A 435 6.06 -1.01 -3.73
CA ASP A 435 7.39 -1.45 -3.28
C ASP A 435 7.44 -2.95 -2.93
N LEU A 436 6.39 -3.47 -2.29
CA LEU A 436 6.29 -4.88 -1.95
C LEU A 436 4.85 -5.36 -1.98
N ARG A 437 4.58 -6.32 -2.87
CA ARG A 437 3.37 -7.14 -2.85
C ARG A 437 3.74 -8.62 -2.93
N ALA A 438 3.67 -9.31 -1.80
CA ALA A 438 3.93 -10.74 -1.72
C ALA A 438 2.63 -11.52 -1.73
N VAL A 439 2.48 -12.40 -2.73
CA VAL A 439 1.34 -13.30 -2.85
C VAL A 439 1.84 -14.71 -3.13
N GLU A 440 1.31 -15.65 -2.36
CA GLU A 440 1.50 -17.08 -2.54
C GLU A 440 0.20 -17.73 -3.00
N LEU A 441 0.33 -18.71 -3.89
CA LEU A 441 -0.81 -19.37 -4.52
C LEU A 441 -0.74 -20.87 -4.29
N VAL A 442 -1.89 -21.46 -3.93
CA VAL A 442 -2.06 -22.91 -3.91
C VAL A 442 -3.28 -23.28 -4.74
N PRO A 443 -3.14 -24.13 -5.76
CA PRO A 443 -4.28 -24.60 -6.53
C PRO A 443 -5.17 -25.47 -5.66
N ASP A 444 -6.49 -25.33 -5.81
CA ASP A 444 -7.37 -26.42 -5.47
C ASP A 444 -7.23 -27.50 -6.56
N SER A 445 -6.85 -28.71 -6.13
CA SER A 445 -6.53 -29.85 -7.00
C SER A 445 -7.68 -30.36 -7.88
N SER A 446 -8.88 -29.80 -7.76
CA SER A 446 -10.00 -30.07 -8.65
C SER A 446 -9.69 -29.47 -10.04
N PRO A 447 -9.38 -30.28 -11.07
CA PRO A 447 -9.10 -29.73 -12.38
C PRO A 447 -10.32 -28.93 -12.85
N LEU A 448 -10.09 -27.69 -13.28
CA LEU A 448 -11.10 -26.78 -13.81
C LEU A 448 -11.93 -27.44 -14.93
N SER A 449 -11.31 -28.35 -15.69
CA SER A 449 -11.98 -29.44 -16.40
C SER A 449 -11.10 -30.72 -16.39
N PRO A 450 -11.65 -31.91 -16.07
CA PRO A 450 -10.92 -33.19 -16.14
C PRO A 450 -10.43 -33.55 -17.54
N ASN A 451 -11.00 -32.94 -18.58
CA ASN A 451 -10.74 -33.25 -19.99
C ASN A 451 -10.07 -32.08 -20.74
N SER A 452 -9.89 -30.91 -20.10
CA SER A 452 -9.15 -29.82 -20.73
C SER A 452 -7.65 -30.12 -20.74
N SER A 453 -7.03 -30.05 -21.91
CA SER A 453 -5.56 -29.98 -22.04
C SER A 453 -4.96 -28.68 -21.46
N PHE A 454 -5.81 -27.78 -20.97
CA PHE A 454 -5.47 -26.48 -20.41
C PHE A 454 -5.57 -26.54 -18.88
N ILE A 455 -4.43 -26.51 -18.21
CA ILE A 455 -4.39 -26.18 -16.78
C ILE A 455 -4.23 -24.67 -16.72
N LEU A 456 -5.26 -23.94 -16.28
CA LEU A 456 -5.04 -22.55 -15.86
C LEU A 456 -4.08 -22.61 -14.69
N ASP A 457 -2.88 -22.09 -14.90
CA ASP A 457 -1.79 -22.22 -13.97
C ASP A 457 -1.71 -20.99 -13.05
N PRO A 458 -1.05 -21.12 -11.89
CA PRO A 458 -0.74 -19.97 -11.03
C PRO A 458 0.00 -18.85 -11.77
N SER A 459 0.67 -19.14 -12.90
CA SER A 459 1.36 -18.12 -13.70
C SER A 459 0.39 -17.14 -14.38
N SER A 460 -0.78 -17.62 -14.81
CA SER A 460 -1.82 -16.78 -15.39
C SER A 460 -2.39 -15.79 -14.36
N PHE A 461 -2.58 -16.24 -13.12
CA PHE A 461 -2.92 -15.36 -11.99
C PHE A 461 -1.86 -14.28 -11.82
N MET A 462 -0.58 -14.67 -11.69
CA MET A 462 0.50 -13.72 -11.40
C MET A 462 0.64 -12.66 -12.51
N ARG A 463 0.51 -13.07 -13.78
CA ARG A 463 0.56 -12.15 -14.93
C ARG A 463 -0.57 -11.13 -14.90
N LEU A 464 -1.80 -11.56 -14.59
CA LEU A 464 -2.98 -10.70 -14.56
C LEU A 464 -2.99 -9.81 -13.31
N SER A 465 -2.62 -10.34 -12.14
CA SER A 465 -2.51 -9.56 -10.91
C SER A 465 -1.45 -8.46 -11.06
N SER A 466 -0.25 -8.79 -11.56
CA SER A 466 0.82 -7.81 -11.74
C SER A 466 0.45 -6.73 -12.77
N LEU A 467 -0.25 -7.11 -13.85
CA LEU A 467 -0.81 -6.15 -14.81
C LEU A 467 -1.83 -5.23 -14.13
N HIS A 468 -2.71 -5.78 -13.30
CA HIS A 468 -3.73 -5.02 -12.58
C HIS A 468 -3.09 -4.00 -11.64
N GLY A 469 -2.07 -4.40 -10.87
CA GLY A 469 -1.28 -3.48 -10.05
C GLY A 469 -0.74 -2.30 -10.84
N SER A 470 -0.06 -2.55 -11.97
CA SER A 470 0.47 -1.46 -12.81
C SER A 470 -0.62 -0.55 -13.39
N VAL A 471 -1.79 -1.11 -13.72
CA VAL A 471 -2.92 -0.28 -14.15
C VAL A 471 -3.45 0.59 -13.02
N LEU A 472 -3.57 0.06 -11.80
CA LEU A 472 -4.05 0.84 -10.67
C LEU A 472 -3.13 2.02 -10.31
N GLU A 473 -1.82 1.92 -10.59
CA GLU A 473 -0.83 2.98 -10.26
C GLU A 473 -1.09 4.30 -10.98
N HIS A 474 -1.77 4.29 -12.13
CA HIS A 474 -2.21 5.51 -12.80
C HIS A 474 -3.71 5.73 -12.63
N LYS A 475 -4.50 4.65 -12.66
CA LYS A 475 -5.97 4.73 -12.73
C LYS A 475 -6.60 5.27 -11.46
N VAL A 476 -6.08 4.90 -10.28
CA VAL A 476 -6.61 5.36 -9.00
C VAL A 476 -6.45 6.88 -8.87
N ILE A 477 -5.28 7.40 -9.25
CA ILE A 477 -5.00 8.84 -9.25
C ILE A 477 -5.84 9.57 -10.32
N GLU A 478 -5.96 9.01 -11.53
CA GLU A 478 -6.78 9.58 -12.61
C GLU A 478 -8.25 9.76 -12.21
N GLU A 479 -8.83 8.75 -11.58
CA GLU A 479 -10.24 8.76 -11.16
C GLU A 479 -10.50 9.74 -10.00
N ASP A 480 -9.60 9.80 -9.01
CA ASP A 480 -9.82 10.59 -7.80
C ASP A 480 -9.37 12.05 -7.95
N PHE A 481 -8.33 12.34 -8.75
CA PHE A 481 -7.80 13.69 -8.99
C PHE A 481 -8.19 14.30 -10.34
N GLY A 482 -8.69 13.50 -11.28
CA GLY A 482 -9.04 13.98 -12.62
C GLY A 482 -7.84 14.52 -13.40
N ILE A 483 -6.67 13.87 -13.27
CA ILE A 483 -5.41 14.28 -13.91
C ILE A 483 -4.79 13.13 -14.68
N GLU A 484 -4.29 13.40 -15.88
CA GLU A 484 -3.64 12.38 -16.72
C GLU A 484 -2.38 11.84 -16.03
N CYS A 485 -2.30 10.52 -15.95
CA CYS A 485 -1.20 9.77 -15.36
C CYS A 485 -0.60 8.78 -16.36
N ILE A 486 0.55 8.23 -15.99
CA ILE A 486 1.26 7.20 -16.73
C ILE A 486 1.69 6.08 -15.79
N SER A 487 1.63 4.86 -16.29
CA SER A 487 2.20 3.64 -15.71
C SER A 487 2.86 2.86 -16.82
N THR A 488 3.65 1.84 -16.47
CA THR A 488 4.22 0.94 -17.48
C THR A 488 3.14 0.28 -18.33
N ALA A 489 2.03 -0.21 -17.74
CA ALA A 489 0.95 -0.82 -18.50
C ALA A 489 0.32 0.15 -19.53
N LYS A 490 0.05 1.39 -19.11
CA LYS A 490 -0.50 2.44 -19.99
C LYS A 490 0.50 2.88 -21.06
N LEU A 491 1.79 2.94 -20.73
CA LEU A 491 2.84 3.27 -21.68
C LEU A 491 2.93 2.25 -22.82
N PHE A 492 2.75 0.95 -22.53
CA PHE A 492 2.72 -0.10 -23.54
C PHE A 492 1.50 0.00 -24.46
N GLY A 493 0.32 0.31 -23.92
CA GLY A 493 -0.86 0.61 -24.73
C GLY A 493 -0.64 1.81 -25.65
N PHE A 494 0.01 2.86 -25.13
CA PHE A 494 0.36 4.06 -25.88
C PHE A 494 1.40 3.80 -26.97
N LEU A 495 2.44 3.01 -26.68
CA LEU A 495 3.49 2.64 -27.63
C LEU A 495 2.91 2.06 -28.93
N ASN A 496 1.94 1.16 -28.78
CA ASN A 496 1.30 0.48 -29.91
C ASN A 496 0.37 1.40 -30.72
N SER A 497 -0.03 2.55 -30.15
CA SER A 497 -0.82 3.58 -30.83
C SER A 497 0.01 4.56 -31.67
N GLN A 498 1.35 4.55 -31.51
CA GLN A 498 2.23 5.44 -32.24
C GLN A 498 2.24 5.12 -33.75
N PRO A 499 2.32 6.12 -34.65
CA PRO A 499 2.33 5.88 -36.11
C PRO A 499 3.45 4.95 -36.60
N ALA A 500 4.61 4.98 -35.93
CA ALA A 500 5.73 4.09 -36.23
C ALA A 500 5.56 2.67 -35.64
N ASN A 501 4.58 2.48 -34.74
CA ASN A 501 4.28 1.28 -33.98
C ASN A 501 5.52 0.43 -33.63
N PRO A 502 6.52 1.01 -32.95
CA PRO A 502 7.76 0.31 -32.69
C PRO A 502 7.48 -0.83 -31.71
N GLN A 503 7.66 -2.06 -32.18
CA GLN A 503 7.41 -3.23 -31.36
C GLN A 503 8.42 -3.29 -30.20
N PRO A 504 7.96 -3.54 -28.97
CA PRO A 504 8.87 -3.73 -27.84
C PRO A 504 9.73 -4.98 -28.05
N ILE A 505 10.97 -4.94 -27.55
CA ILE A 505 11.94 -6.03 -27.70
C ILE A 505 11.97 -6.87 -26.43
N ASN A 506 11.98 -8.20 -26.59
CA ASN A 506 12.23 -9.15 -25.51
C ASN A 506 13.72 -9.48 -25.39
N ILE A 507 14.28 -9.21 -24.23
CA ILE A 507 15.68 -9.44 -23.87
C ILE A 507 15.73 -10.61 -22.89
N THR A 508 16.54 -11.59 -23.22
CA THR A 508 16.75 -12.81 -22.46
C THR A 508 18.25 -13.04 -22.28
N ARG A 509 18.60 -14.06 -21.50
CA ARG A 509 19.99 -14.48 -21.31
C ARG A 509 20.68 -14.89 -22.63
N THR A 510 19.92 -15.28 -23.66
CA THR A 510 20.49 -15.75 -24.93
C THR A 510 20.77 -14.61 -25.93
N ASN A 511 20.13 -13.44 -25.78
CA ASN A 511 20.23 -12.35 -26.75
C ASN A 511 20.73 -11.02 -26.17
N ILE A 512 20.87 -10.90 -24.84
CA ILE A 512 21.26 -9.63 -24.20
C ILE A 512 22.57 -9.04 -24.74
N ALA A 513 23.58 -9.87 -25.01
CA ALA A 513 24.89 -9.43 -25.50
C ALA A 513 24.82 -8.75 -26.87
N THR A 514 23.83 -9.09 -27.70
CA THR A 514 23.66 -8.51 -29.04
C THR A 514 22.64 -7.37 -29.06
N ILE A 515 21.59 -7.44 -28.24
CA ILE A 515 20.51 -6.46 -28.24
C ILE A 515 20.81 -5.25 -27.35
N LEU A 516 21.31 -5.45 -26.12
CA LEU A 516 21.47 -4.36 -25.15
C LEU A 516 22.35 -3.20 -25.68
N PRO A 517 23.45 -3.44 -26.42
CA PRO A 517 24.24 -2.36 -27.00
C PRO A 517 23.52 -1.51 -28.05
N THR A 518 22.50 -2.06 -28.73
CA THR A 518 21.78 -1.36 -29.80
C THR A 518 20.64 -0.48 -29.29
N LEU A 519 20.21 -0.67 -28.04
CA LEU A 519 19.15 0.14 -27.42
C LEU A 519 19.64 1.56 -27.15
N ALA A 520 18.86 2.55 -27.57
CA ALA A 520 19.08 3.96 -27.23
C ALA A 520 18.37 4.27 -25.91
N GLN A 521 18.89 3.66 -24.84
CA GLN A 521 18.38 3.75 -23.48
C GLN A 521 19.45 4.30 -22.52
N PRO A 522 19.07 5.01 -21.44
CA PRO A 522 20.00 5.46 -20.41
C PRO A 522 20.80 4.31 -19.76
N GLN A 523 22.01 4.60 -19.26
CA GLN A 523 22.90 3.56 -18.72
C GLN A 523 22.32 2.87 -17.48
N ASN A 524 21.67 3.60 -16.58
CA ASN A 524 21.01 3.02 -15.41
C ASN A 524 19.91 2.02 -15.79
N ILE A 525 19.20 2.25 -16.90
CA ILE A 525 18.21 1.30 -17.43
C ILE A 525 18.90 0.07 -18.01
N LYS A 526 20.01 0.25 -18.75
CA LYS A 526 20.80 -0.89 -19.27
C LYS A 526 21.38 -1.76 -18.14
N ASP A 527 21.82 -1.14 -17.06
CA ASP A 527 22.32 -1.83 -15.88
C ASP A 527 21.19 -2.62 -15.18
N ALA A 528 20.01 -2.01 -15.04
CA ALA A 528 18.83 -2.68 -14.48
C ALA A 528 18.39 -3.89 -15.32
N ILE A 529 18.33 -3.75 -16.65
CA ILE A 529 18.04 -4.86 -17.58
C ILE A 529 19.06 -5.99 -17.41
N THR A 530 20.35 -5.65 -17.33
CA THR A 530 21.43 -6.64 -17.14
C THR A 530 21.25 -7.41 -15.83
N ASN A 531 20.96 -6.70 -14.74
CA ASN A 531 20.74 -7.32 -13.43
C ASN A 531 19.53 -8.26 -13.44
N ALA A 532 18.40 -7.83 -14.02
CA ALA A 532 17.20 -8.66 -14.15
C ALA A 532 17.45 -9.94 -14.98
N VAL A 533 18.10 -9.81 -16.15
CA VAL A 533 18.40 -10.97 -17.00
C VAL A 533 19.37 -11.94 -16.31
N ASN A 534 20.35 -11.43 -15.56
CA ASN A 534 21.27 -12.27 -14.78
C ASN A 534 20.56 -13.07 -13.68
N GLN A 535 19.47 -12.54 -13.12
CA GLN A 535 18.60 -13.22 -12.14
C GLN A 535 17.57 -14.18 -12.80
N GLY A 536 17.64 -14.34 -14.13
CA GLY A 536 16.82 -15.28 -14.88
C GLY A 536 15.45 -14.73 -15.30
N PHE A 537 15.27 -13.40 -15.28
CA PHE A 537 14.09 -12.75 -15.83
C PHE A 537 14.24 -12.52 -17.35
N THR A 538 13.10 -12.45 -18.04
CA THR A 538 12.98 -11.88 -19.39
C THR A 538 12.55 -10.43 -19.26
N VAL A 539 13.14 -9.53 -20.04
CA VAL A 539 12.79 -8.11 -20.02
C VAL A 539 12.16 -7.68 -21.33
N ARG A 540 10.99 -7.06 -21.29
CA ARG A 540 10.31 -6.47 -22.46
C ARG A 540 10.42 -4.95 -22.38
N VAL A 541 11.04 -4.32 -23.36
CA VAL A 541 11.38 -2.88 -23.31
C VAL A 541 11.25 -2.19 -24.69
N PRO A 542 10.80 -0.92 -24.76
CA PRO A 542 10.89 -0.11 -25.97
C PRO A 542 12.35 0.15 -26.40
N GLN A 543 12.58 0.42 -27.68
CA GLN A 543 13.94 0.63 -28.20
C GLN A 543 14.59 1.95 -27.75
N THR A 544 13.75 2.95 -27.49
CA THR A 544 14.13 4.31 -27.08
C THR A 544 13.28 4.78 -25.91
N GLU A 545 13.67 5.87 -25.28
CA GLU A 545 12.76 6.62 -24.40
C GLU A 545 11.52 7.09 -25.17
N LEU A 546 10.42 7.22 -24.45
CA LEU A 546 9.12 7.67 -24.94
C LEU A 546 8.76 8.97 -24.23
N THR A 547 8.00 9.82 -24.90
CA THR A 547 7.39 11.02 -24.30
C THR A 547 5.88 10.86 -24.32
N TYR A 548 5.27 11.04 -23.16
CA TYR A 548 3.83 11.03 -22.96
C TYR A 548 3.47 12.24 -22.12
N GLU A 549 2.78 13.20 -22.72
CA GLU A 549 2.50 14.51 -22.10
C GLU A 549 3.78 15.20 -21.59
N ASP A 550 3.84 15.60 -20.30
CA ASP A 550 5.03 16.22 -19.70
C ASP A 550 6.06 15.18 -19.21
N TRP A 551 5.76 13.88 -19.31
CA TRP A 551 6.64 12.79 -18.89
C TRP A 551 7.52 12.30 -20.05
N THR A 552 8.81 12.09 -19.76
CA THR A 552 9.76 11.45 -20.68
C THR A 552 10.55 10.39 -19.94
N GLY A 553 10.66 9.20 -20.53
CA GLY A 553 11.46 8.12 -19.97
C GLY A 553 11.18 6.75 -20.60
N THR A 554 11.47 5.69 -19.85
CA THR A 554 11.32 4.30 -20.29
C THR A 554 10.55 3.47 -19.29
N GLY A 555 9.47 2.85 -19.77
CA GLY A 555 8.79 1.76 -19.07
C GLY A 555 9.20 0.40 -19.63
N TYR A 556 9.39 -0.61 -18.77
CA TYR A 556 9.76 -1.97 -19.17
C TYR A 556 9.17 -3.01 -18.21
N ILE A 557 8.89 -4.20 -18.74
CA ILE A 557 8.34 -5.32 -17.96
C ILE A 557 9.45 -6.32 -17.70
N VAL A 558 9.67 -6.69 -16.44
CA VAL A 558 10.55 -7.81 -16.06
C VAL A 558 9.67 -8.99 -15.67
N GLU A 559 9.91 -10.17 -16.22
CA GLU A 559 9.04 -11.33 -16.00
C GLU A 559 9.81 -12.65 -15.86
N ARG A 560 9.40 -13.47 -14.89
CA ARG A 560 9.83 -14.87 -14.79
C ARG A 560 8.78 -15.76 -15.45
N LEU A 561 9.08 -16.21 -16.67
CA LEU A 561 8.12 -16.95 -17.51
C LEU A 561 7.48 -18.18 -16.85
N LYS A 562 8.23 -18.88 -15.99
CA LYS A 562 7.77 -20.11 -15.31
C LYS A 562 6.72 -19.85 -14.24
N THR A 563 6.87 -18.77 -13.47
CA THR A 563 6.00 -18.46 -12.33
C THR A 563 4.97 -17.38 -12.65
N GLY A 564 5.16 -16.63 -13.74
CA GLY A 564 4.31 -15.48 -14.10
C GLY A 564 4.53 -14.25 -13.23
N GLU A 565 5.45 -14.32 -12.27
CA GLU A 565 5.95 -13.19 -11.49
C GLU A 565 6.46 -12.11 -12.45
N ALA A 566 5.92 -10.89 -12.34
CA ALA A 566 6.28 -9.80 -13.20
C ALA A 566 6.32 -8.46 -12.44
N GLY A 567 7.30 -7.62 -12.77
CA GLY A 567 7.38 -6.23 -12.35
C GLY A 567 7.22 -5.30 -13.54
N TYR A 568 6.54 -4.19 -13.34
CA TYR A 568 6.17 -3.22 -14.37
C TYR A 568 6.87 -1.90 -14.13
N MET A 569 8.14 -1.82 -14.53
CA MET A 569 9.06 -0.76 -14.14
C MET A 569 8.90 0.50 -14.98
N LEU A 570 8.75 1.65 -14.33
CA LEU A 570 8.83 2.97 -14.96
C LEU A 570 10.14 3.67 -14.58
N SER A 571 10.70 4.50 -15.47
CA SER A 571 11.88 5.30 -15.14
C SER A 571 11.51 6.53 -14.32
N GLY A 572 12.29 6.82 -13.27
CA GLY A 572 12.13 8.04 -12.46
C GLY A 572 12.46 7.86 -10.97
N GLN A 573 13.40 6.96 -10.63
CA GLN A 573 13.66 6.45 -9.26
C GLN A 573 12.49 5.70 -8.61
N ILE A 574 11.36 5.57 -9.30
CA ILE A 574 10.11 4.97 -8.83
C ILE A 574 9.70 3.94 -9.88
N ALA A 575 9.41 2.71 -9.46
CA ALA A 575 9.07 1.62 -10.36
C ALA A 575 7.59 1.60 -10.78
N GLY A 576 6.72 2.38 -10.13
CA GLY A 576 5.28 2.40 -10.37
C GLY A 576 4.78 3.45 -11.37
N GLY A 577 3.69 4.15 -11.01
CA GLY A 577 3.03 5.16 -11.84
C GLY A 577 3.18 6.58 -11.30
N MET A 578 2.96 7.56 -12.16
CA MET A 578 3.00 8.97 -11.78
C MET A 578 2.10 9.84 -12.67
N THR A 579 1.78 11.04 -12.19
CA THR A 579 1.06 12.03 -12.98
C THR A 579 1.90 12.49 -14.17
N ALA A 580 1.31 12.55 -15.36
CA ALA A 580 1.97 12.92 -16.60
C ALA A 580 1.77 14.41 -16.97
N LEU A 581 0.95 15.13 -16.21
CA LEU A 581 0.67 16.56 -16.39
C LEU A 581 0.96 17.33 -15.09
N SER A 582 1.50 18.54 -15.24
CA SER A 582 1.93 19.39 -14.12
C SER A 582 1.20 20.73 -14.03
N GLY A 583 1.21 21.34 -12.84
CA GLY A 583 0.81 22.73 -12.63
C GLY A 583 -0.66 23.01 -12.91
N SER A 584 -0.93 24.05 -13.69
CA SER A 584 -2.28 24.54 -13.99
C SER A 584 -3.16 23.58 -14.80
N LYS A 585 -2.62 22.41 -15.20
CA LYS A 585 -3.38 21.36 -15.89
C LYS A 585 -4.19 20.49 -14.92
N TRP A 586 -3.88 20.53 -13.62
CA TRP A 586 -4.67 19.88 -12.58
C TRP A 586 -6.01 20.59 -12.39
N THR A 587 -7.05 19.81 -12.13
CA THR A 587 -8.38 20.35 -11.81
C THR A 587 -8.55 20.56 -10.30
N GLY A 588 -9.42 21.48 -9.91
CA GLY A 588 -9.71 21.77 -8.49
C GLY A 588 -8.53 22.40 -7.74
N ASP A 589 -8.51 22.20 -6.42
CA ASP A 589 -7.46 22.71 -5.53
C ASP A 589 -6.40 21.66 -5.17
N TYR A 590 -6.50 20.45 -5.74
CA TYR A 590 -5.62 19.32 -5.41
C TYR A 590 -4.15 19.64 -5.63
N TRP A 591 -3.79 20.23 -6.77
CA TRP A 591 -2.40 20.62 -7.05
C TRP A 591 -1.83 21.48 -5.92
N ILE A 592 -2.58 22.48 -5.46
CA ILE A 592 -2.12 23.38 -4.41
C ILE A 592 -1.91 22.62 -3.10
N LYS A 593 -2.83 21.71 -2.76
CA LYS A 593 -2.72 20.85 -1.58
C LYS A 593 -1.47 19.98 -1.63
N VAL A 594 -1.28 19.20 -2.69
CA VAL A 594 -0.18 18.22 -2.77
C VAL A 594 1.19 18.84 -3.08
N SER A 595 1.23 19.99 -3.76
CA SER A 595 2.49 20.72 -4.02
C SER A 595 2.93 21.62 -2.87
N ASN A 596 2.05 21.87 -1.88
CA ASN A 596 2.37 22.67 -0.70
C ASN A 596 1.94 21.97 0.61
N PRO A 597 2.45 20.77 0.89
CA PRO A 597 2.00 19.94 2.01
C PRO A 597 2.34 20.51 3.40
N PHE A 598 3.21 21.51 3.50
CA PHE A 598 3.67 22.10 4.76
C PHE A 598 3.06 23.47 5.04
N LEU A 599 2.14 23.96 4.21
CA LEU A 599 1.44 25.21 4.47
C LEU A 599 0.47 25.04 5.65
N PRO A 600 0.53 25.90 6.67
CA PRO A 600 -0.36 25.81 7.83
C PRO A 600 -1.82 26.15 7.48
N ILE A 601 -2.03 26.89 6.38
CA ILE A 601 -3.35 27.25 5.84
C ILE A 601 -3.26 27.16 4.32
N ILE A 602 -4.09 26.30 3.72
CA ILE A 602 -4.20 26.21 2.26
C ILE A 602 -4.77 27.54 1.72
N PRO A 603 -4.05 28.23 0.82
CA PRO A 603 -4.52 29.47 0.21
C PRO A 603 -5.77 29.26 -0.64
N ASN A 604 -6.64 30.26 -0.69
CA ASN A 604 -7.78 30.32 -1.61
C ASN A 604 -7.26 30.43 -3.06
N PRO A 605 -7.60 29.49 -3.96
CA PRO A 605 -7.07 29.46 -5.33
C PRO A 605 -7.69 30.54 -6.23
N PHE A 606 -8.78 31.19 -5.81
CA PHE A 606 -9.52 32.12 -6.66
C PHE A 606 -9.10 33.57 -6.38
N PRO A 607 -8.47 34.28 -7.34
CA PRO A 607 -8.07 35.68 -7.16
C PRO A 607 -9.23 36.60 -6.82
N SER A 608 -10.45 36.25 -7.27
CA SER A 608 -11.69 36.97 -7.00
C SER A 608 -12.13 36.91 -5.53
N ALA A 609 -11.58 35.98 -4.73
CA ALA A 609 -11.86 35.87 -3.31
C ALA A 609 -11.11 36.92 -2.46
N ALA A 610 -10.21 37.72 -3.06
CA ALA A 610 -9.48 38.77 -2.37
C ALA A 610 -10.42 39.73 -1.62
N TYR A 611 -10.27 39.79 -0.29
CA TYR A 611 -11.13 40.57 0.59
C TYR A 611 -10.35 41.62 1.40
N THR A 612 -9.20 41.25 1.97
CA THR A 612 -8.32 42.17 2.71
C THR A 612 -6.89 42.15 2.21
N ILE A 613 -6.18 43.26 2.36
CA ILE A 613 -4.74 43.39 2.08
C ILE A 613 -4.04 43.97 3.31
N LYS A 614 -3.01 43.30 3.81
CA LYS A 614 -2.19 43.75 4.95
C LYS A 614 -0.73 43.87 4.51
N LYS A 615 -0.06 44.96 4.90
CA LYS A 615 1.38 45.12 4.68
C LYS A 615 2.17 44.20 5.61
N ILE A 616 3.27 43.63 5.13
CA ILE A 616 4.20 42.88 5.97
C ILE A 616 5.14 43.87 6.67
N LYS A 617 4.94 44.08 7.98
CA LYS A 617 5.66 45.10 8.77
C LYS A 617 7.18 44.98 8.70
N ALA A 618 7.72 43.76 8.63
CA ALA A 618 9.16 43.52 8.57
C ALA A 618 9.84 44.17 7.34
N ASN A 619 9.07 44.44 6.29
CA ASN A 619 9.54 45.00 5.03
C ASN A 619 8.94 46.38 4.70
N ASP A 620 8.21 46.97 5.65
CA ASP A 620 7.70 48.34 5.56
C ASP A 620 8.71 49.33 6.18
N PHE A 621 8.54 50.64 5.90
CA PHE A 621 9.37 51.73 6.46
C PHE A 621 10.89 51.56 6.28
N GLN A 622 11.32 50.99 5.16
CA GLN A 622 12.74 50.83 4.87
C GLN A 622 13.45 52.18 4.65
N HIS A 623 14.70 52.27 5.08
CA HIS A 623 15.59 53.39 4.80
C HIS A 623 16.69 52.97 3.82
N GLY A 624 17.11 53.91 2.97
CA GLY A 624 18.16 53.66 1.98
C GLY A 624 18.74 54.95 1.41
N VAL A 625 19.84 54.81 0.67
CA VAL A 625 20.50 55.93 -0.01
C VAL A 625 19.77 56.27 -1.30
N VAL A 626 19.59 57.57 -1.60
CA VAL A 626 18.95 58.05 -2.82
C VAL A 626 19.61 57.43 -4.06
N GLY A 627 18.80 56.91 -4.98
CA GLY A 627 19.27 56.27 -6.21
C GLY A 627 19.79 54.83 -6.05
N LYS A 628 19.82 54.27 -4.84
CA LYS A 628 20.14 52.86 -4.59
C LYS A 628 18.87 52.03 -4.34
N LYS A 629 18.93 50.75 -4.71
CA LYS A 629 17.84 49.80 -4.46
C LYS A 629 17.73 49.52 -2.96
N LEU A 630 16.50 49.51 -2.43
CA LEU A 630 16.23 49.13 -1.05
C LEU A 630 16.63 47.68 -0.79
N LYS A 631 17.06 47.40 0.44
CA LYS A 631 17.58 46.09 0.85
C LYS A 631 16.51 44.98 0.75
N ASN A 632 15.29 45.28 1.19
CA ASN A 632 14.19 44.31 1.18
C ASN A 632 13.14 44.69 0.13
N LYS A 633 12.43 43.69 -0.40
CA LYS A 633 11.29 43.92 -1.30
C LYS A 633 10.07 44.35 -0.47
N LEU A 634 9.30 45.31 -0.97
CA LEU A 634 7.98 45.61 -0.39
C LEU A 634 7.09 44.37 -0.51
N GLN A 635 6.39 44.03 0.57
CA GLN A 635 5.54 42.85 0.62
C GLN A 635 4.19 43.16 1.27
N VAL A 636 3.17 42.48 0.76
CA VAL A 636 1.81 42.48 1.30
C VAL A 636 1.30 41.05 1.35
N MET A 637 0.28 40.81 2.17
CA MET A 637 -0.49 39.57 2.20
C MET A 637 -1.94 39.90 1.88
N VAL A 638 -2.51 39.20 0.90
CA VAL A 638 -3.93 39.28 0.53
C VAL A 638 -4.65 38.09 1.14
N ARG A 639 -5.82 38.33 1.73
CA ARG A 639 -6.65 37.29 2.36
C ARG A 639 -8.11 37.37 1.93
N ASP A 640 -8.80 36.25 1.98
CA ASP A 640 -10.24 36.16 1.75
C ASP A 640 -11.05 36.56 2.99
N LYS A 641 -12.38 36.45 2.88
CA LYS A 641 -13.32 36.77 3.97
C LYS A 641 -13.15 35.91 5.23
N ASN A 642 -12.52 34.75 5.11
CA ASN A 642 -12.25 33.79 6.18
C ASN A 642 -10.79 33.89 6.68
N GLU A 643 -10.08 34.96 6.30
CA GLU A 643 -8.66 35.18 6.59
C GLU A 643 -7.67 34.20 5.95
N LYS A 644 -8.08 33.35 4.98
CA LYS A 644 -7.15 32.49 4.24
C LYS A 644 -6.33 33.33 3.25
N PRO A 645 -5.02 33.08 3.06
CA PRO A 645 -4.24 33.72 1.99
C PRO A 645 -4.90 33.51 0.62
N VAL A 646 -4.78 34.43 -0.32
CA VAL A 646 -5.35 34.29 -1.69
C VAL A 646 -4.24 34.21 -2.71
N LEU A 647 -4.27 33.20 -3.58
CA LEU A 647 -3.33 33.02 -4.68
C LEU A 647 -3.65 33.92 -5.87
N LEU A 648 -2.61 34.36 -6.57
CA LEU A 648 -2.69 35.13 -7.81
C LEU A 648 -3.56 36.40 -7.71
N ALA A 649 -3.76 36.92 -6.50
CA ALA A 649 -4.46 38.17 -6.28
C ALA A 649 -3.61 39.32 -6.82
N LYS A 650 -4.20 40.14 -7.70
CA LYS A 650 -3.53 41.30 -8.28
C LYS A 650 -3.34 42.39 -7.23
N VAL A 651 -2.08 42.76 -6.98
CA VAL A 651 -1.70 43.86 -6.10
C VAL A 651 -1.00 44.95 -6.92
N ILE A 652 -1.47 46.19 -6.78
CA ILE A 652 -0.87 47.34 -7.45
C ILE A 652 -0.16 48.20 -6.40
N PHE A 653 1.15 48.30 -6.50
CA PHE A 653 1.96 49.25 -5.75
C PHE A 653 2.05 50.57 -6.53
N THR A 654 1.80 51.68 -5.86
CA THR A 654 1.86 53.02 -6.47
C THR A 654 2.69 53.96 -5.62
N ILE A 655 3.64 54.65 -6.24
CA ILE A 655 4.42 55.71 -5.61
C ILE A 655 3.54 56.95 -5.51
N ARG A 656 3.20 57.36 -4.28
CA ARG A 656 2.41 58.58 -4.05
C ARG A 656 3.26 59.83 -3.79
N ALA A 657 4.51 59.66 -3.36
CA ALA A 657 5.43 60.75 -3.04
C ALA A 657 6.90 60.28 -3.06
N GLY A 658 7.87 61.21 -3.09
CA GLY A 658 9.28 60.94 -2.80
C GLY A 658 10.19 60.58 -3.98
N GLY A 659 9.72 60.67 -5.23
CA GLY A 659 10.58 60.61 -6.43
C GLY A 659 11.27 59.27 -6.73
N GLY A 660 10.94 58.20 -6.02
CA GLY A 660 11.44 56.85 -6.30
C GLY A 660 10.85 56.26 -7.59
N LYS A 661 11.38 55.10 -8.02
CA LYS A 661 10.86 54.32 -9.16
C LYS A 661 10.89 52.83 -8.85
N PHE A 662 9.95 52.07 -9.40
CA PHE A 662 9.98 50.61 -9.35
C PHE A 662 10.98 50.04 -10.38
N SER A 663 11.21 48.73 -10.33
CA SER A 663 12.16 48.04 -11.23
C SER A 663 11.81 48.14 -12.71
N ASN A 664 10.53 48.35 -13.04
CA ASN A 664 10.05 48.63 -14.39
C ASN A 664 10.26 50.09 -14.83
N GLY A 665 10.90 50.94 -14.00
CA GLY A 665 11.11 52.35 -14.26
C GLY A 665 9.87 53.24 -14.09
N GLY A 666 8.71 52.66 -13.77
CA GLY A 666 7.44 53.38 -13.62
C GLY A 666 7.11 53.80 -12.19
N GLN A 667 6.02 54.57 -12.06
CA GLN A 667 5.42 54.94 -10.76
C GLN A 667 4.46 53.89 -10.19
N THR A 668 4.08 52.90 -10.99
CA THR A 668 3.24 51.79 -10.59
C THR A 668 3.94 50.46 -10.86
N TYR A 669 3.69 49.48 -10.02
CA TYR A 669 4.16 48.11 -10.19
C TYR A 669 3.04 47.14 -9.82
N THR A 670 2.65 46.31 -10.78
CA THR A 670 1.68 45.24 -10.56
C THR A 670 2.44 43.99 -10.15
N ALA A 671 2.05 43.41 -9.02
CA ALA A 671 2.48 42.10 -8.56
C ALA A 671 1.26 41.20 -8.40
N TYR A 672 1.49 39.89 -8.37
CA TYR A 672 0.49 38.89 -8.03
C TYR A 672 0.97 38.15 -6.79
N THR A 673 0.06 37.84 -5.87
CA THR A 673 0.39 36.98 -4.73
C THR A 673 0.74 35.57 -5.22
N TRP A 674 1.68 34.94 -4.52
CA TRP A 674 2.14 33.57 -4.78
C TRP A 674 1.83 32.69 -3.59
#